data_AF-M4VDG5-F1
#
_entry.id   AF-M4VDG5-F1
#
_cell.length_a   1.000
_cell.length_b   1.000
_cell.length_c   1.000
_cell.angle_alpha   90.00
_cell.angle_beta   90.00
_cell.angle_gamma   90.00
#
_symmetry.space_group_name_H-M   'P 1'
#
loop_
_entity.id
_entity.type
_entity.pdbx_description
1 polymer ?
#
loop_
_entity_poly.entity_id
_entity_poly.type
_entity_poly.pdbx_seq_one_letter_code
_entity_poly.pdbx_strand_id
1 'polypeptide(L)'
;MVFKLISVLLFATTVKAQSVYVDTTQHPLDQHVATAQFLLSKNNDLTATSTTPPFVLNTNLASALSSQLRRLESVAPQRCQDESSYDYVLSLTVQGAFDSCYQYVAACLRTHPQQLPLTTIMQGARCARSSQTMSVVQQVFEAGLRSPLFRGDNASALVLEYGLFAQYSIYQSHTARILSAHPFWNADERSLAQSLIDFLGKTADSEAEKMRVFNFIDQQIAKSQGFYSRLLRTHRVQLNLNEYRFQNAFQLLQQDAAFLHNPLDWWPAGFQTLYRLAENADFSLARNLYAAFIPYANPRSYFPLEQNLYTYTQIENNICNDTMMSNSERQSVQKDLDNWKQSKFSLTEMIRRLEERDVQNSEKSDLLSAYAGLLVIANRPSEAREYYWRAHQLCPYNNRSHWGLLLLERKQRYASYPEFSSNIKKMEETLSEISFPNEIQSYIVNWNAFPEASQRRIKYGARIWAPFMKELNSQNYKVYIKMPFELLSMAPSFSSIRDRRIGPPDMPTYKLDNRLWDDVRGAGGRYVVADHDETFETVQGDYNLLGHEIAHQFHAYLDSRYKSLSSCIEKLYGAAKARNSFPDPYAATNSREYFAQGMTYFLVPADAPARYGINVSWYPQNDPDLYRFMLSVQEAKGDFKKIRCPL
;
A
#
# COMPACT_ATOMS: atom_id res chain seq x y z
N MET A 1 59.46 -15.52 -37.15
CA MET A 1 60.13 -14.89 -38.32
C MET A 1 59.02 -14.47 -39.29
N VAL A 2 58.38 -13.31 -39.14
CA VAL A 2 58.78 -11.93 -39.54
C VAL A 2 59.14 -11.90 -41.04
N PHE A 3 58.33 -11.32 -41.94
CA PHE A 3 58.16 -9.89 -42.29
C PHE A 3 56.99 -9.74 -43.31
N LYS A 4 56.23 -8.65 -43.53
CA LYS A 4 56.39 -7.16 -43.39
C LYS A 4 54.95 -6.53 -43.58
N LEU A 5 54.39 -5.73 -42.66
CA LEU A 5 54.32 -4.23 -42.55
C LEU A 5 53.53 -3.50 -43.70
N ILE A 6 52.71 -2.42 -43.55
CA ILE A 6 52.25 -1.53 -42.44
C ILE A 6 51.06 -0.60 -42.88
N SER A 7 50.15 -0.28 -41.93
CA SER A 7 49.31 0.92 -41.57
C SER A 7 48.62 1.85 -42.61
N VAL A 8 47.43 2.44 -42.37
CA VAL A 8 47.07 3.51 -41.36
C VAL A 8 45.58 3.49 -40.88
N LEU A 9 45.38 3.96 -39.63
CA LEU A 9 44.17 4.14 -38.79
C LEU A 9 43.04 5.04 -39.36
N LEU A 10 41.75 4.88 -39.01
CA LEU A 10 41.10 5.42 -37.78
C LEU A 10 39.73 4.76 -37.46
N PHE A 11 39.37 4.85 -36.17
CA PHE A 11 38.27 4.24 -35.40
C PHE A 11 36.83 4.52 -35.86
N ALA A 12 35.93 3.52 -35.79
CA ALA A 12 34.83 3.44 -34.80
C ALA A 12 33.71 2.44 -35.19
N THR A 13 33.56 1.40 -34.36
CA THR A 13 32.35 0.64 -33.98
C THR A 13 31.27 0.28 -35.02
N THR A 14 31.25 -0.99 -35.40
CA THR A 14 30.10 -1.73 -35.96
C THR A 14 29.30 -2.40 -34.83
N VAL A 15 28.00 -2.10 -34.71
CA VAL A 15 27.04 -2.92 -33.95
C VAL A 15 26.39 -3.91 -34.90
N LYS A 16 26.52 -5.20 -34.60
CA LYS A 16 25.82 -6.31 -35.28
C LYS A 16 24.32 -6.21 -35.06
N ALA A 17 23.55 -6.22 -36.14
CA ALA A 17 22.11 -6.46 -36.08
C ALA A 17 21.85 -7.94 -35.72
N GLN A 18 21.13 -8.18 -34.61
CA GLN A 18 20.50 -9.47 -34.31
C GLN A 18 19.11 -9.49 -34.97
N SER A 19 18.86 -10.52 -35.78
CA SER A 19 17.54 -10.87 -36.28
C SER A 19 16.69 -11.43 -35.12
N VAL A 20 15.56 -10.78 -34.82
CA VAL A 20 14.55 -11.33 -33.90
C VAL A 20 13.56 -12.16 -34.70
N TYR A 21 13.46 -13.44 -34.34
CA TYR A 21 12.43 -14.36 -34.83
C TYR A 21 11.13 -14.05 -34.06
N VAL A 22 10.05 -13.74 -34.77
CA VAL A 22 8.72 -13.52 -34.17
C VAL A 22 7.91 -14.82 -34.28
N ASP A 23 7.44 -15.32 -33.14
CA ASP A 23 6.58 -16.50 -33.02
C ASP A 23 5.17 -16.18 -33.58
N THR A 24 4.71 -16.98 -34.55
CA THR A 24 3.46 -16.77 -35.28
C THR A 24 2.21 -17.34 -34.58
N THR A 25 2.26 -17.58 -33.27
CA THR A 25 1.13 -18.13 -32.50
C THR A 25 0.35 -17.09 -31.68
N GLN A 26 0.69 -15.80 -31.76
CA GLN A 26 -0.02 -14.72 -31.05
C GLN A 26 -1.23 -14.16 -31.82
N HIS A 27 -2.22 -13.71 -31.04
CA HIS A 27 -3.48 -13.13 -31.51
C HIS A 27 -3.22 -11.84 -32.33
N PRO A 28 -3.96 -11.57 -33.43
CA PRO A 28 -3.67 -10.45 -34.36
C PRO A 28 -3.59 -9.06 -33.72
N LEU A 29 -4.20 -8.88 -32.54
CA LEU A 29 -4.21 -7.63 -31.79
C LEU A 29 -2.82 -7.27 -31.21
N ASP A 30 -2.06 -8.28 -30.78
CA ASP A 30 -0.74 -8.08 -30.14
C ASP A 30 0.32 -7.69 -31.18
N GLN A 31 0.18 -8.18 -32.41
CA GLN A 31 1.04 -7.80 -33.53
C GLN A 31 0.85 -6.33 -33.93
N HIS A 32 -0.37 -5.79 -33.87
CA HIS A 32 -0.63 -4.38 -34.19
C HIS A 32 -0.12 -3.41 -33.12
N VAL A 33 -0.20 -3.79 -31.83
CA VAL A 33 0.33 -2.98 -30.72
C VAL A 33 1.86 -2.99 -30.72
N ALA A 34 2.49 -4.14 -30.92
CA ALA A 34 3.94 -4.24 -31.03
C ALA A 34 4.50 -3.48 -32.25
N THR A 35 3.79 -3.50 -33.39
CA THR A 35 4.17 -2.74 -34.59
C THR A 35 4.01 -1.23 -34.37
N ALA A 36 2.93 -0.78 -33.72
CA ALA A 36 2.73 0.63 -33.39
C ALA A 36 3.78 1.15 -32.40
N GLN A 37 4.14 0.36 -31.39
CA GLN A 37 5.18 0.70 -30.42
C GLN A 37 6.58 0.69 -31.04
N PHE A 38 6.87 -0.23 -31.95
CA PHE A 38 8.12 -0.23 -32.72
C PHE A 38 8.25 1.02 -33.61
N LEU A 39 7.18 1.41 -34.31
CA LEU A 39 7.15 2.62 -35.13
C LEU A 39 7.25 3.91 -34.31
N LEU A 40 6.65 3.96 -33.11
CA LEU A 40 6.79 5.08 -32.18
C LEU A 40 8.20 5.17 -31.59
N SER A 41 8.85 4.04 -31.30
CA SER A 41 10.23 4.02 -30.80
C SER A 41 11.24 4.46 -31.85
N LYS A 42 10.97 4.23 -33.14
CA LYS A 42 11.81 4.68 -34.26
C LYS A 42 11.67 6.18 -34.58
N ASN A 43 10.58 6.81 -34.16
CA ASN A 43 10.31 8.23 -34.44
C ASN A 43 11.00 9.18 -33.45
N ASN A 44 11.44 8.69 -32.29
CA ASN A 44 12.18 9.50 -31.32
C ASN A 44 13.69 9.63 -31.64
N ASP A 45 14.18 8.96 -32.68
CA ASP A 45 15.60 8.98 -33.10
C ASP A 45 15.87 9.84 -34.35
N LEU A 46 14.93 10.67 -34.79
CA LEU A 46 15.13 11.58 -35.92
C LEU A 46 15.18 13.04 -35.47
N THR A 47 16.41 13.54 -35.25
CA THR A 47 16.67 14.98 -35.19
C THR A 47 16.50 15.61 -36.57
N ALA A 48 15.65 16.64 -36.62
CA ALA A 48 15.62 17.80 -37.51
C ALA A 48 16.15 17.63 -38.96
N THR A 49 15.22 17.51 -39.92
CA THR A 49 15.10 18.26 -41.19
C THR A 49 14.37 17.40 -42.24
N SER A 50 13.04 17.46 -42.26
CA SER A 50 12.27 16.94 -43.39
C SER A 50 10.89 17.59 -43.46
N THR A 51 10.68 18.39 -44.49
CA THR A 51 9.40 18.97 -44.89
C THR A 51 8.53 17.89 -45.54
N THR A 52 7.69 17.23 -44.75
CA THR A 52 6.63 16.33 -45.25
C THR A 52 5.28 16.66 -44.61
N PRO A 53 4.16 16.61 -45.37
CA PRO A 53 2.86 17.15 -44.94
C PRO A 53 2.18 16.26 -43.88
N PRO A 54 1.20 16.80 -43.13
CA PRO A 54 0.65 16.13 -41.96
C PRO A 54 -0.08 14.83 -42.34
N PHE A 55 0.26 13.76 -41.63
CA PHE A 55 -0.42 12.47 -41.69
C PHE A 55 -1.90 12.64 -41.30
N VAL A 56 -2.78 12.23 -42.20
CA VAL A 56 -4.21 12.08 -41.95
C VAL A 56 -4.39 11.02 -40.86
N LEU A 57 -5.02 11.40 -39.75
CA LEU A 57 -5.41 10.50 -38.66
C LEU A 57 -6.21 9.32 -39.24
N ASN A 58 -5.68 8.12 -39.04
CA ASN A 58 -6.25 6.88 -39.51
C ASN A 58 -7.66 6.69 -38.90
N THR A 59 -8.68 6.72 -39.75
CA THR A 59 -10.10 6.56 -39.41
C THR A 59 -10.39 5.29 -38.60
N ASN A 60 -9.51 4.29 -38.66
CA ASN A 60 -9.62 3.05 -37.90
C ASN A 60 -9.35 3.22 -36.39
N LEU A 61 -8.49 4.16 -35.98
CA LEU A 61 -8.21 4.40 -34.56
C LEU A 61 -9.37 5.15 -33.88
N ALA A 62 -9.93 6.14 -34.58
CA ALA A 62 -11.14 6.84 -34.15
C ALA A 62 -12.36 5.90 -34.09
N SER A 63 -12.47 4.97 -35.05
CA SER A 63 -13.51 3.93 -35.06
C SER A 63 -13.35 2.94 -33.90
N ALA A 64 -12.12 2.51 -33.58
CA ALA A 64 -11.83 1.60 -32.48
C ALA A 64 -12.14 2.22 -31.11
N LEU A 65 -11.71 3.47 -30.88
CA LEU A 65 -12.06 4.26 -29.68
C LEU A 65 -13.56 4.50 -29.57
N SER A 66 -14.22 4.83 -30.68
CA SER A 66 -15.69 4.97 -30.73
C SER A 66 -16.43 3.65 -30.47
N SER A 67 -15.84 2.50 -30.82
CA SER A 67 -16.42 1.17 -30.50
C SER A 67 -16.24 0.78 -29.03
N GLN A 68 -15.11 1.14 -28.42
CA GLN A 68 -14.87 0.97 -26.99
C GLN A 68 -15.75 1.89 -26.15
N LEU A 69 -15.91 3.15 -26.57
CA LEU A 69 -16.86 4.10 -25.98
C LEU A 69 -18.29 3.56 -26.04
N ARG A 70 -18.73 3.03 -27.19
CA ARG A 70 -20.06 2.41 -27.34
C ARG A 70 -20.24 1.16 -26.47
N ARG A 71 -19.19 0.36 -26.27
CA ARG A 71 -19.23 -0.78 -25.33
C ARG A 71 -19.30 -0.31 -23.89
N LEU A 72 -18.54 0.72 -23.50
CA LEU A 72 -18.61 1.31 -22.16
C LEU A 72 -20.00 1.93 -21.89
N GLU A 73 -20.60 2.59 -22.88
CA GLU A 73 -21.97 3.11 -22.81
C GLU A 73 -23.02 2.01 -22.67
N SER A 74 -22.77 0.81 -23.22
CA SER A 74 -23.68 -0.34 -23.11
C SER A 74 -23.60 -1.09 -21.78
N VAL A 75 -22.47 -1.01 -21.05
CA VAL A 75 -22.24 -1.75 -19.79
C VAL A 75 -22.33 -0.83 -18.56
N ALA A 76 -22.08 0.47 -18.72
CA ALA A 76 -22.22 1.45 -17.65
C ALA A 76 -23.58 1.38 -16.94
N PRO A 77 -24.75 1.28 -17.62
CA PRO A 77 -26.07 1.37 -16.98
C PRO A 77 -26.30 0.43 -15.78
N GLN A 78 -25.74 -0.79 -15.83
CA GLN A 78 -25.91 -1.78 -14.77
C GLN A 78 -24.95 -1.60 -13.58
N ARG A 79 -23.77 -1.00 -13.79
CA ARG A 79 -22.75 -0.83 -12.74
C ARG A 79 -22.75 0.56 -12.09
N CYS A 80 -23.55 1.50 -12.58
CA CYS A 80 -23.66 2.83 -11.97
C CYS A 80 -24.49 2.84 -10.68
N GLN A 81 -25.15 1.73 -10.32
CA GLN A 81 -26.20 1.72 -9.30
C GLN A 81 -25.80 1.09 -7.95
N ASP A 82 -24.58 0.58 -7.82
CA ASP A 82 -24.12 -0.10 -6.60
C ASP A 82 -22.81 0.51 -6.05
N GLU A 83 -22.45 0.13 -4.82
CA GLU A 83 -21.20 0.53 -4.17
C GLU A 83 -19.95 0.09 -4.97
N SER A 84 -20.09 -0.92 -5.85
CA SER A 84 -19.00 -1.40 -6.72
C SER A 84 -18.56 -0.36 -7.77
N SER A 85 -19.41 0.63 -8.05
CA SER A 85 -19.10 1.78 -8.90
C SER A 85 -17.88 2.56 -8.40
N TYR A 86 -17.71 2.71 -7.09
CA TYR A 86 -16.57 3.43 -6.50
C TYR A 86 -15.28 2.62 -6.63
N ASP A 87 -15.31 1.33 -6.29
CA ASP A 87 -14.17 0.43 -6.40
C ASP A 87 -13.67 0.31 -7.84
N TYR A 88 -14.59 0.31 -8.81
CA TYR A 88 -14.24 0.33 -10.23
C TYR A 88 -13.54 1.64 -10.63
N VAL A 89 -14.09 2.80 -10.25
CA VAL A 89 -13.49 4.11 -10.54
C VAL A 89 -12.13 4.27 -9.84
N LEU A 90 -12.01 3.77 -8.61
CA LEU A 90 -10.76 3.71 -7.88
C LEU A 90 -9.74 2.81 -8.59
N SER A 91 -10.16 1.65 -9.09
CA SER A 91 -9.29 0.75 -9.86
C SER A 91 -8.74 1.41 -11.13
N LEU A 92 -9.58 2.16 -11.86
CA LEU A 92 -9.16 2.91 -13.05
C LEU A 92 -8.17 4.03 -12.69
N THR A 93 -8.37 4.67 -11.54
CA THR A 93 -7.42 5.67 -11.01
C THR A 93 -6.07 5.03 -10.71
N VAL A 94 -6.07 3.90 -9.99
CA VAL A 94 -4.84 3.17 -9.60
C VAL A 94 -4.07 2.71 -10.84
N GLN A 95 -4.77 2.37 -11.92
CA GLN A 95 -4.17 1.98 -13.20
C GLN A 95 -3.65 3.17 -14.03
N GLY A 96 -3.81 4.41 -13.57
CA GLY A 96 -3.45 5.62 -14.32
C GLY A 96 -4.34 5.88 -15.54
N ALA A 97 -5.46 5.17 -15.67
CA ALA A 97 -6.40 5.29 -16.78
C ALA A 97 -7.38 6.45 -16.55
N PHE A 98 -6.84 7.67 -16.37
CA PHE A 98 -7.62 8.84 -15.95
C PHE A 98 -8.72 9.23 -16.95
N ASP A 99 -8.46 9.07 -18.26
CA ASP A 99 -9.45 9.30 -19.30
C ASP A 99 -10.62 8.31 -19.22
N SER A 100 -10.32 7.02 -19.08
CA SER A 100 -11.34 5.97 -18.93
C SER A 100 -12.10 6.09 -17.60
N CYS A 101 -11.40 6.47 -16.53
CA CYS A 101 -11.98 6.73 -15.21
C CYS A 101 -13.05 7.83 -15.27
N TYR A 102 -12.74 8.98 -15.86
CA TYR A 102 -13.74 10.05 -15.95
C TYR A 102 -14.84 9.69 -16.97
N GLN A 103 -14.51 9.07 -18.12
CA GLN A 103 -15.50 8.74 -19.14
C GLN A 103 -16.58 7.81 -18.58
N TYR A 104 -16.19 6.87 -17.71
CA TYR A 104 -17.10 6.01 -16.98
C TYR A 104 -18.03 6.81 -16.06
N VAL A 105 -17.46 7.67 -15.19
CA VAL A 105 -18.25 8.50 -14.27
C VAL A 105 -19.18 9.46 -15.03
N ALA A 106 -18.71 10.05 -16.13
CA ALA A 106 -19.52 10.92 -16.97
C ALA A 106 -20.64 10.15 -17.68
N ALA A 107 -20.39 8.94 -18.18
CA ALA A 107 -21.43 8.08 -18.76
C ALA A 107 -22.47 7.68 -17.71
N CYS A 108 -22.02 7.37 -16.50
CA CYS A 108 -22.91 7.06 -15.39
C CYS A 108 -23.75 8.26 -14.96
N LEU A 109 -23.17 9.45 -14.85
CA LEU A 109 -23.93 10.66 -14.51
C LEU A 109 -24.90 11.08 -15.62
N ARG A 110 -24.58 10.82 -16.90
CA ARG A 110 -25.51 11.07 -18.01
C ARG A 110 -26.73 10.14 -17.99
N THR A 111 -26.53 8.88 -17.60
CA THR A 111 -27.55 7.84 -17.70
C THR A 111 -28.32 7.63 -16.40
N HIS A 112 -27.65 7.76 -15.25
CA HIS A 112 -28.18 7.48 -13.91
C HIS A 112 -27.73 8.56 -12.91
N PRO A 113 -27.99 9.86 -13.19
CA PRO A 113 -27.50 10.94 -12.34
C PRO A 113 -27.88 10.73 -10.87
N GLN A 114 -29.07 10.22 -10.59
CA GLN A 114 -29.63 10.08 -9.24
C GLN A 114 -29.02 8.96 -8.38
N GLN A 115 -28.19 8.08 -8.96
CA GLN A 115 -27.83 6.81 -8.34
C GLN A 115 -26.34 6.65 -8.06
N LEU A 116 -25.50 7.61 -8.48
CA LEU A 116 -24.06 7.53 -8.23
C LEU A 116 -23.71 7.93 -6.79
N PRO A 117 -22.93 7.13 -6.05
CA PRO A 117 -22.37 7.54 -4.78
C PRO A 117 -21.49 8.80 -4.93
N LEU A 118 -21.57 9.68 -3.93
CA LEU A 118 -20.77 10.93 -3.87
C LEU A 118 -19.26 10.65 -4.02
N THR A 119 -18.77 9.60 -3.39
CA THR A 119 -17.37 9.15 -3.45
C THR A 119 -16.96 8.80 -4.89
N THR A 120 -17.82 8.14 -5.67
CA THR A 120 -17.59 7.81 -7.08
C THR A 120 -17.48 9.07 -7.94
N ILE A 121 -18.32 10.07 -7.69
CA ILE A 121 -18.28 11.36 -8.40
C ILE A 121 -16.99 12.11 -8.06
N MET A 122 -16.62 12.19 -6.78
CA MET A 122 -15.37 12.82 -6.33
C MET A 122 -14.12 12.14 -6.90
N GLN A 123 -14.13 10.82 -7.06
CA GLN A 123 -13.02 10.10 -7.65
C GLN A 123 -12.93 10.30 -9.17
N GLY A 124 -14.07 10.31 -9.89
CA GLY A 124 -14.11 10.66 -11.31
C GLY A 124 -13.64 12.09 -11.58
N ALA A 125 -13.97 13.01 -10.68
CA ALA A 125 -13.44 14.37 -10.68
C ALA A 125 -11.91 14.39 -10.58
N ARG A 126 -11.35 13.65 -9.60
CA ARG A 126 -9.88 13.54 -9.45
C ARG A 126 -9.23 13.01 -10.72
N CYS A 127 -9.85 12.04 -11.40
CA CYS A 127 -9.40 11.56 -12.68
C CYS A 127 -9.43 12.63 -13.78
N ALA A 128 -10.51 13.40 -13.87
CA ALA A 128 -10.62 14.53 -14.81
C ALA A 128 -9.57 15.63 -14.57
N ARG A 129 -9.19 15.88 -13.31
CA ARG A 129 -8.07 16.78 -12.98
C ARG A 129 -6.76 16.27 -13.58
N SER A 130 -6.47 14.98 -13.39
CA SER A 130 -5.24 14.36 -13.87
C SER A 130 -5.13 14.32 -15.40
N SER A 131 -6.25 14.41 -16.14
CA SER A 131 -6.24 14.49 -17.61
C SER A 131 -6.08 15.92 -18.17
N GLN A 132 -5.89 16.93 -17.33
CA GLN A 132 -5.61 18.33 -17.69
C GLN A 132 -6.59 18.97 -18.71
N THR A 133 -7.83 18.48 -18.80
CA THR A 133 -8.81 18.97 -19.77
C THR A 133 -9.96 19.70 -19.06
N MET A 134 -9.96 21.03 -19.12
CA MET A 134 -10.96 21.86 -18.45
C MET A 134 -12.41 21.54 -18.86
N SER A 135 -12.64 21.32 -20.15
CA SER A 135 -13.95 20.95 -20.68
C SER A 135 -14.46 19.61 -20.12
N VAL A 136 -13.55 18.74 -19.67
CA VAL A 136 -13.85 17.43 -19.09
C VAL A 136 -14.18 17.56 -17.61
N VAL A 137 -13.41 18.35 -16.85
CA VAL A 137 -13.73 18.70 -15.45
C VAL A 137 -15.11 19.36 -15.37
N GLN A 138 -15.41 20.29 -16.27
CA GLN A 138 -16.70 20.96 -16.37
C GLN A 138 -17.86 20.00 -16.62
N GLN A 139 -17.69 19.00 -17.48
CA GLN A 139 -18.73 18.02 -17.78
C GLN A 139 -19.07 17.12 -16.58
N VAL A 140 -18.05 16.65 -15.85
CA VAL A 140 -18.26 15.85 -14.63
C VAL A 140 -18.97 16.68 -13.57
N PHE A 141 -18.59 17.96 -13.45
CA PHE A 141 -19.20 18.91 -12.54
C PHE A 141 -20.69 19.16 -12.83
N GLU A 142 -21.01 19.57 -14.05
CA GLU A 142 -22.38 19.84 -14.46
C GLU A 142 -23.28 18.59 -14.40
N ALA A 143 -22.69 17.40 -14.58
CA ALA A 143 -23.42 16.15 -14.48
C ALA A 143 -23.70 15.77 -13.01
N GLY A 144 -22.77 16.05 -12.09
CA GLY A 144 -22.99 15.95 -10.65
C GLY A 144 -24.10 16.88 -10.15
N LEU A 145 -24.07 18.16 -10.53
CA LEU A 145 -25.10 19.14 -10.16
C LEU A 145 -26.51 18.81 -10.64
N ARG A 146 -26.64 18.06 -11.74
CA ARG A 146 -27.93 17.66 -12.30
C ARG A 146 -28.60 16.52 -11.54
N SER A 147 -27.89 15.87 -10.61
CA SER A 147 -28.44 14.78 -9.84
C SER A 147 -29.35 15.28 -8.71
N PRO A 148 -30.53 14.66 -8.48
CA PRO A 148 -31.47 15.07 -7.45
C PRO A 148 -31.06 14.66 -6.03
N LEU A 149 -30.02 13.84 -5.87
CA LEU A 149 -29.31 13.74 -4.58
C LEU A 149 -28.73 15.11 -4.16
N PHE A 150 -28.63 16.07 -5.09
CA PHE A 150 -28.04 17.40 -4.92
C PHE A 150 -29.07 18.54 -5.02
N ARG A 151 -30.37 18.25 -5.18
CA ARG A 151 -31.43 19.27 -5.16
C ARG A 151 -31.98 19.43 -3.74
N GLY A 152 -31.44 20.39 -3.01
CA GLY A 152 -31.91 20.87 -1.71
C GLY A 152 -30.82 21.65 -0.99
N ASP A 153 -31.19 22.41 0.04
CA ASP A 153 -30.30 23.26 0.88
C ASP A 153 -29.25 22.46 1.69
N ASN A 154 -28.91 21.24 1.28
CA ASN A 154 -28.15 20.28 2.06
C ASN A 154 -26.68 20.23 1.64
N ALA A 155 -25.83 20.20 2.68
CA ALA A 155 -24.37 20.25 2.68
C ALA A 155 -23.63 19.33 1.67
N SER A 156 -24.29 18.32 1.09
CA SER A 156 -23.74 17.42 0.08
C SER A 156 -23.50 18.11 -1.29
N ALA A 157 -24.33 19.08 -1.67
CA ALA A 157 -24.12 19.89 -2.88
C ALA A 157 -22.89 20.79 -2.74
N LEU A 158 -22.77 21.46 -1.59
CA LEU A 158 -21.63 22.29 -1.23
C LEU A 158 -20.31 21.49 -1.15
N VAL A 159 -20.31 20.27 -0.63
CA VAL A 159 -19.07 19.47 -0.56
C VAL A 159 -18.61 18.99 -1.94
N LEU A 160 -19.54 18.65 -2.83
CA LEU A 160 -19.18 18.32 -4.20
C LEU A 160 -18.67 19.56 -4.94
N GLU A 161 -19.32 20.72 -4.74
CA GLU A 161 -18.88 22.00 -5.25
C GLU A 161 -17.45 22.28 -4.81
N TYR A 162 -17.14 22.25 -3.51
CA TYR A 162 -15.79 22.49 -2.98
C TYR A 162 -14.73 21.46 -3.39
N GLY A 163 -15.08 20.17 -3.44
CA GLY A 163 -14.15 19.09 -3.82
C GLY A 163 -13.78 19.09 -5.30
N LEU A 164 -14.72 19.45 -6.18
CA LEU A 164 -14.46 19.71 -7.60
C LEU A 164 -13.81 21.07 -7.83
N PHE A 165 -14.11 22.03 -6.98
CA PHE A 165 -13.58 23.38 -7.02
C PHE A 165 -12.09 23.49 -6.66
N ALA A 166 -11.60 22.64 -5.76
CA ALA A 166 -10.16 22.44 -5.55
C ALA A 166 -9.43 21.90 -6.81
N GLN A 167 -10.16 21.48 -7.84
CA GLN A 167 -9.61 21.08 -9.15
C GLN A 167 -9.64 22.22 -10.16
N TYR A 168 -10.54 23.21 -9.99
CA TYR A 168 -10.57 24.43 -10.80
C TYR A 168 -9.47 25.43 -10.46
N SER A 169 -8.96 25.36 -9.24
CA SER A 169 -7.69 25.92 -8.78
C SER A 169 -6.66 26.08 -9.91
N ILE A 170 -6.26 25.01 -10.61
CA ILE A 170 -5.21 25.09 -11.65
C ILE A 170 -5.60 25.85 -12.93
N TYR A 171 -6.84 26.32 -13.05
CA TYR A 171 -7.39 26.99 -14.23
C TYR A 171 -7.88 28.41 -13.93
N GLN A 172 -7.17 29.15 -13.09
CA GLN A 172 -7.52 30.52 -12.72
C GLN A 172 -7.87 31.44 -13.90
N SER A 173 -7.20 31.29 -15.06
CA SER A 173 -7.54 32.05 -16.27
C SER A 173 -8.99 31.86 -16.76
N HIS A 174 -9.72 30.91 -16.17
CA HIS A 174 -11.09 30.56 -16.47
C HIS A 174 -12.07 30.89 -15.33
N THR A 175 -11.67 31.61 -14.27
CA THR A 175 -12.55 31.85 -13.10
C THR A 175 -13.88 32.48 -13.51
N ALA A 176 -13.85 33.49 -14.39
CA ALA A 176 -15.08 34.13 -14.88
C ALA A 176 -16.01 33.14 -15.62
N ARG A 177 -15.43 32.17 -16.35
CA ARG A 177 -16.16 31.11 -17.06
C ARG A 177 -16.70 30.05 -16.10
N ILE A 178 -15.97 29.74 -15.03
CA ILE A 178 -16.42 28.83 -13.97
C ILE A 178 -17.61 29.47 -13.23
N LEU A 179 -17.48 30.73 -12.81
CA LEU A 179 -18.56 31.44 -12.12
C LEU A 179 -19.80 31.64 -12.99
N SER A 180 -19.63 31.87 -14.30
CA SER A 180 -20.76 32.04 -15.22
C SER A 180 -21.47 30.72 -15.50
N ALA A 181 -20.77 29.58 -15.41
CA ALA A 181 -21.35 28.24 -15.53
C ALA A 181 -22.22 27.84 -14.33
N HIS A 182 -22.20 28.61 -13.23
CA HIS A 182 -22.96 28.32 -11.99
C HIS A 182 -23.93 29.46 -11.66
N PRO A 183 -24.98 29.64 -12.49
CA PRO A 183 -25.89 30.78 -12.38
C PRO A 183 -26.79 30.73 -11.12
N PHE A 184 -26.86 29.59 -10.45
CA PHE A 184 -27.67 29.39 -9.24
C PHE A 184 -26.93 29.71 -7.94
N TRP A 185 -25.61 29.92 -8.00
CA TRP A 185 -24.86 30.40 -6.83
C TRP A 185 -25.31 31.81 -6.46
N ASN A 186 -25.54 32.03 -5.17
CA ASN A 186 -25.80 33.37 -4.64
C ASN A 186 -24.50 34.21 -4.62
N ALA A 187 -24.63 35.49 -4.30
CA ALA A 187 -23.50 36.42 -4.33
C ALA A 187 -22.35 36.00 -3.39
N ASP A 188 -22.67 35.45 -2.23
CA ASP A 188 -21.68 35.01 -1.23
C ASP A 188 -20.95 33.74 -1.70
N GLU A 189 -21.67 32.77 -2.27
CA GLU A 189 -21.12 31.53 -2.85
C GLU A 189 -20.20 31.81 -4.04
N ARG A 190 -20.58 32.76 -4.91
CA ARG A 190 -19.73 33.18 -6.03
C ARG A 190 -18.49 33.93 -5.57
N SER A 191 -18.63 34.79 -4.56
CA SER A 191 -17.50 35.54 -3.98
C SER A 191 -16.49 34.59 -3.31
N LEU A 192 -17.00 33.60 -2.57
CA LEU A 192 -16.26 32.48 -2.00
C LEU A 192 -15.51 31.67 -3.06
N ALA A 193 -16.22 31.26 -4.12
CA ALA A 193 -15.67 30.48 -5.21
C ALA A 193 -14.63 31.29 -6.03
N GLN A 194 -14.87 32.57 -6.27
CA GLN A 194 -13.87 33.45 -6.88
C GLN A 194 -12.60 33.50 -6.03
N SER A 195 -12.76 33.77 -4.73
CA SER A 195 -11.65 33.96 -3.78
C SER A 195 -10.79 32.72 -3.65
N LEU A 196 -11.39 31.53 -3.57
CA LEU A 196 -10.62 30.29 -3.44
C LEU A 196 -10.03 29.79 -4.79
N ILE A 197 -10.62 30.10 -5.97
CA ILE A 197 -9.98 29.80 -7.27
C ILE A 197 -8.80 30.73 -7.46
N ASP A 198 -8.95 32.00 -7.10
CA ASP A 198 -7.86 32.96 -7.15
C ASP A 198 -6.73 32.58 -6.20
N PHE A 199 -7.05 32.01 -5.03
CA PHE A 199 -6.08 31.60 -4.03
C PHE A 199 -5.42 30.25 -4.27
N LEU A 200 -6.16 29.25 -4.71
CA LEU A 200 -5.61 27.93 -5.01
C LEU A 200 -5.04 27.86 -6.43
N GLY A 201 -5.35 28.84 -7.28
CA GLY A 201 -4.89 28.94 -8.66
C GLY A 201 -3.72 29.88 -8.89
N LYS A 202 -3.50 30.81 -7.96
CA LYS A 202 -2.19 31.43 -7.78
C LYS A 202 -1.48 30.70 -6.67
N THR A 203 -0.18 30.49 -6.77
CA THR A 203 0.61 30.64 -5.55
C THR A 203 0.33 32.05 -5.07
N ALA A 204 -0.34 32.24 -3.93
CA ALA A 204 -0.53 33.60 -3.43
C ALA A 204 0.86 34.20 -3.20
N ASP A 205 1.25 35.15 -4.05
CA ASP A 205 2.62 35.67 -4.08
C ASP A 205 2.90 36.56 -2.85
N SER A 206 1.84 37.00 -2.14
CA SER A 206 1.94 37.83 -0.95
C SER A 206 1.28 37.22 0.30
N GLU A 207 1.91 37.40 1.46
CA GLU A 207 1.36 36.99 2.75
C GLU A 207 -0.01 37.63 3.06
N ALA A 208 -0.28 38.83 2.55
CA ALA A 208 -1.55 39.52 2.73
C ALA A 208 -2.73 38.82 1.99
N GLU A 209 -2.46 38.19 0.86
CA GLU A 209 -3.47 37.40 0.13
C GLU A 209 -3.70 36.05 0.82
N LYS A 210 -2.64 35.40 1.31
CA LYS A 210 -2.75 34.19 2.14
C LYS A 210 -3.59 34.43 3.40
N MET A 211 -3.29 35.50 4.14
CA MET A 211 -4.04 35.83 5.35
C MET A 211 -5.53 36.13 5.08
N ARG A 212 -5.86 36.75 3.94
CA ARG A 212 -7.27 36.96 3.56
C ARG A 212 -8.01 35.64 3.43
N VAL A 213 -7.37 34.59 2.92
CA VAL A 213 -8.02 33.30 2.71
C VAL A 213 -8.10 32.48 3.98
N PHE A 214 -7.07 32.50 4.82
CA PHE A 214 -7.15 31.91 6.16
C PHE A 214 -8.29 32.53 6.98
N ASN A 215 -8.33 33.87 7.06
CA ASN A 215 -9.37 34.59 7.79
C ASN A 215 -10.77 34.29 7.24
N PHE A 216 -10.89 34.20 5.92
CA PHE A 216 -12.15 33.87 5.28
C PHE A 216 -12.61 32.45 5.65
N ILE A 217 -11.73 31.44 5.61
CA ILE A 217 -12.08 30.07 6.02
C ILE A 217 -12.47 30.01 7.49
N ASP A 218 -11.76 30.71 8.37
CA ASP A 218 -12.09 30.80 9.79
C ASP A 218 -13.49 31.40 10.02
N GLN A 219 -13.84 32.47 9.29
CA GLN A 219 -15.17 33.07 9.33
C GLN A 219 -16.25 32.09 8.86
N GLN A 220 -15.98 31.27 7.84
CA GLN A 220 -16.92 30.26 7.36
C GLN A 220 -17.06 29.10 8.35
N ILE A 221 -15.96 28.67 8.98
CA ILE A 221 -16.00 27.63 10.02
C ILE A 221 -16.93 28.06 11.15
N ALA A 222 -16.84 29.33 11.61
CA ALA A 222 -17.68 29.87 12.67
C ALA A 222 -19.19 29.87 12.33
N LYS A 223 -19.54 29.92 11.04
CA LYS A 223 -20.94 29.92 10.55
C LYS A 223 -21.44 28.53 10.14
N SER A 224 -20.53 27.56 10.06
CA SER A 224 -20.80 26.20 9.57
C SER A 224 -21.17 25.21 10.69
N GLN A 225 -21.92 24.16 10.36
CA GLN A 225 -22.17 23.02 11.25
C GLN A 225 -22.06 21.68 10.50
N GLY A 226 -22.02 20.58 11.28
CA GLY A 226 -22.05 19.22 10.75
C GLY A 226 -20.90 18.93 9.78
N PHE A 227 -21.23 18.33 8.64
CA PHE A 227 -20.27 17.93 7.63
C PHE A 227 -19.48 19.09 7.01
N TYR A 228 -20.13 20.23 6.79
CA TYR A 228 -19.51 21.41 6.19
C TYR A 228 -18.41 22.00 7.08
N SER A 229 -18.65 22.06 8.39
CA SER A 229 -17.63 22.46 9.36
C SER A 229 -16.41 21.54 9.34
N ARG A 230 -16.63 20.22 9.19
CA ARG A 230 -15.53 19.23 9.10
C ARG A 230 -14.69 19.42 7.85
N LEU A 231 -15.32 19.65 6.70
CA LEU A 231 -14.61 19.88 5.43
C LEU A 231 -13.78 21.16 5.48
N LEU A 232 -14.36 22.28 5.95
CA LEU A 232 -13.64 23.54 6.07
C LEU A 232 -12.47 23.45 7.05
N ARG A 233 -12.64 22.77 8.19
CA ARG A 233 -11.55 22.51 9.15
C ARG A 233 -10.44 21.66 8.52
N THR A 234 -10.80 20.64 7.73
CA THR A 234 -9.85 19.81 6.97
C THR A 234 -9.07 20.65 5.95
N HIS A 235 -9.73 21.49 5.16
CA HIS A 235 -9.07 22.38 4.21
C HIS A 235 -8.22 23.45 4.90
N ARG A 236 -8.67 23.98 6.03
CA ARG A 236 -7.89 24.93 6.84
C ARG A 236 -6.56 24.33 7.29
N VAL A 237 -6.58 23.07 7.74
CA VAL A 237 -5.36 22.30 8.02
C VAL A 237 -4.53 22.19 6.75
N GLN A 238 -5.08 21.62 5.67
CA GLN A 238 -4.36 21.43 4.40
C GLN A 238 -3.72 22.71 3.83
N LEU A 239 -4.38 23.86 3.95
CA LEU A 239 -3.85 25.14 3.49
C LEU A 239 -2.67 25.61 4.33
N ASN A 240 -2.75 25.50 5.67
CA ASN A 240 -1.60 25.80 6.51
C ASN A 240 -0.44 24.85 6.20
N LEU A 241 -0.74 23.60 5.82
CA LEU A 241 0.28 22.63 5.43
C LEU A 241 0.93 22.95 4.09
N ASN A 242 0.17 23.35 3.08
CA ASN A 242 0.69 23.77 1.78
C ASN A 242 1.55 25.04 1.87
N GLU A 243 1.26 25.91 2.84
CA GLU A 243 2.01 27.15 3.12
C GLU A 243 3.17 26.97 4.11
N TYR A 244 3.54 25.72 4.44
CA TYR A 244 4.60 25.42 5.39
C TYR A 244 4.40 25.98 6.81
N ARG A 245 3.15 26.29 7.19
CA ARG A 245 2.75 26.80 8.51
C ARG A 245 2.41 25.66 9.48
N PHE A 246 3.36 24.78 9.73
CA PHE A 246 3.13 23.51 10.44
C PHE A 246 2.64 23.66 11.87
N GLN A 247 3.20 24.61 12.62
CA GLN A 247 2.77 24.87 14.00
C GLN A 247 1.29 25.27 14.06
N ASN A 248 0.85 26.14 13.13
CA ASN A 248 -0.55 26.53 13.03
C ASN A 248 -1.43 25.36 12.60
N ALA A 249 -1.07 24.64 11.54
CA ALA A 249 -1.84 23.48 11.10
C ALA A 249 -1.99 22.44 12.21
N PHE A 250 -0.96 22.28 13.02
CA PHE A 250 -0.97 21.34 14.12
C PHE A 250 -1.87 21.81 15.28
N GLN A 251 -1.78 23.08 15.68
CA GLN A 251 -2.71 23.66 16.66
C GLN A 251 -4.17 23.52 16.20
N LEU A 252 -4.41 23.73 14.91
CA LEU A 252 -5.73 23.54 14.30
C LEU A 252 -6.16 22.08 14.32
N LEU A 253 -5.26 21.13 14.03
CA LEU A 253 -5.55 19.69 14.19
C LEU A 253 -5.95 19.34 15.63
N GLN A 254 -5.28 19.90 16.64
CA GLN A 254 -5.66 19.68 18.04
C GLN A 254 -7.03 20.29 18.38
N GLN A 255 -7.26 21.53 17.95
CA GLN A 255 -8.53 22.23 18.17
C GLN A 255 -9.70 21.51 17.47
N ASP A 256 -9.44 20.95 16.29
CA ASP A 256 -10.45 20.35 15.43
C ASP A 256 -10.55 18.84 15.57
N ALA A 257 -9.64 18.18 16.30
CA ALA A 257 -9.53 16.71 16.37
C ALA A 257 -10.87 16.04 16.70
N ALA A 258 -11.65 16.62 17.62
CA ALA A 258 -12.97 16.13 18.00
C ALA A 258 -14.00 16.16 16.86
N PHE A 259 -13.82 17.04 15.87
CA PHE A 259 -14.67 17.17 14.68
C PHE A 259 -14.16 16.32 13.52
N LEU A 260 -12.87 15.99 13.50
CA LEU A 260 -12.22 15.22 12.44
C LEU A 260 -12.35 13.71 12.70
N HIS A 261 -13.58 13.20 12.76
CA HIS A 261 -13.92 11.80 13.11
C HIS A 261 -13.35 10.74 12.18
N ASN A 262 -12.84 11.11 11.01
CA ASN A 262 -12.18 10.19 10.09
C ASN A 262 -10.74 10.65 9.86
N PRO A 263 -9.77 10.03 10.55
CA PRO A 263 -8.35 10.30 10.34
C PRO A 263 -7.92 10.14 8.89
N LEU A 264 -8.61 9.30 8.10
CA LEU A 264 -8.30 9.11 6.68
C LEU A 264 -8.37 10.40 5.83
N ASP A 265 -9.08 11.42 6.31
CA ASP A 265 -9.29 12.68 5.58
C ASP A 265 -8.13 13.69 5.76
N TRP A 266 -7.37 13.58 6.85
CA TRP A 266 -6.32 14.54 7.20
C TRP A 266 -4.96 13.91 7.53
N TRP A 267 -4.91 12.60 7.78
CA TRP A 267 -3.69 11.89 8.13
C TRP A 267 -2.53 12.01 7.12
N PRO A 268 -2.70 11.98 5.76
CA PRO A 268 -1.52 11.96 4.89
C PRO A 268 -0.83 13.31 4.98
N ALA A 269 -1.61 14.38 5.11
CA ALA A 269 -1.11 15.74 5.29
C ALA A 269 -0.50 15.91 6.68
N GLY A 270 -1.15 15.42 7.75
CA GLY A 270 -0.62 15.47 9.11
C GLY A 270 0.71 14.74 9.28
N PHE A 271 0.86 13.54 8.71
CA PHE A 271 2.12 12.79 8.74
C PHE A 271 3.16 13.37 7.77
N GLN A 272 2.79 13.76 6.54
CA GLN A 272 3.72 14.46 5.65
C GLN A 272 4.29 15.72 6.30
N THR A 273 3.49 16.42 7.09
CA THR A 273 3.89 17.60 7.85
C THR A 273 4.87 17.27 8.96
N LEU A 274 4.53 16.27 9.78
CA LEU A 274 5.42 15.81 10.84
C LEU A 274 6.78 15.38 10.29
N TYR A 275 6.84 14.86 9.06
CA TYR A 275 8.02 14.13 8.60
C TYR A 275 8.79 14.76 7.46
N ARG A 276 8.18 15.53 6.56
CA ARG A 276 8.91 16.13 5.44
C ARG A 276 9.62 17.43 5.81
N LEU A 277 9.18 18.13 6.85
CA LEU A 277 9.46 19.57 7.01
C LEU A 277 9.87 19.95 8.45
N ALA A 278 10.23 18.96 9.25
CA ALA A 278 10.45 19.07 10.68
C ALA A 278 11.93 19.19 11.04
N GLU A 279 12.58 20.31 10.73
CA GLU A 279 13.83 20.67 11.43
C GLU A 279 13.55 21.01 12.92
N ASN A 280 12.29 21.33 13.27
CA ASN A 280 11.86 21.72 14.63
C ASN A 280 10.46 21.18 15.01
N ALA A 281 10.03 20.01 14.53
CA ALA A 281 8.72 19.50 14.97
C ALA A 281 8.76 19.11 16.45
N ASP A 282 7.76 19.57 17.19
CA ASP A 282 7.50 19.07 18.53
C ASP A 282 6.89 17.67 18.40
N PHE A 283 7.71 16.63 18.56
CA PHE A 283 7.29 15.23 18.40
C PHE A 283 6.38 14.71 19.52
N SER A 284 6.18 15.45 20.62
CA SER A 284 5.16 15.09 21.61
C SER A 284 3.76 15.03 20.98
N LEU A 285 3.60 15.78 19.88
CA LEU A 285 2.40 15.91 19.08
C LEU A 285 2.16 14.75 18.11
N ALA A 286 3.23 14.08 17.66
CA ALA A 286 3.11 12.85 16.88
C ALA A 286 2.32 11.81 17.67
N ARG A 287 2.50 11.74 19.00
CA ARG A 287 1.73 10.84 19.87
C ARG A 287 0.22 10.98 19.71
N ASN A 288 -0.28 12.22 19.63
CA ASN A 288 -1.70 12.48 19.45
C ASN A 288 -2.20 12.04 18.08
N LEU A 289 -1.41 12.27 17.02
CA LEU A 289 -1.76 11.86 15.66
C LEU A 289 -1.76 10.33 15.52
N TYR A 290 -0.80 9.65 16.13
CA TYR A 290 -0.79 8.18 16.22
C TYR A 290 -1.99 7.66 17.01
N ALA A 291 -2.27 8.20 18.20
CA ALA A 291 -3.40 7.80 19.02
C ALA A 291 -4.74 7.95 18.30
N ALA A 292 -4.91 9.02 17.52
CA ALA A 292 -6.08 9.21 16.67
C ALA A 292 -6.11 8.24 15.46
N PHE A 293 -4.94 7.88 14.91
CA PHE A 293 -4.81 6.98 13.75
C PHE A 293 -5.01 5.50 14.10
N ILE A 294 -4.47 5.02 15.22
CA ILE A 294 -4.48 3.60 15.64
C ILE A 294 -5.87 2.95 15.55
N PRO A 295 -6.98 3.62 15.92
CA PRO A 295 -8.32 3.07 15.77
C PRO A 295 -8.71 2.70 14.32
N TYR A 296 -8.07 3.31 13.33
CA TYR A 296 -8.35 3.17 11.89
C TYR A 296 -7.22 2.48 11.13
N ALA A 297 -6.06 2.32 11.76
CA ALA A 297 -4.91 1.63 11.19
C ALA A 297 -5.21 0.14 11.00
N ASN A 298 -5.48 -0.27 9.77
CA ASN A 298 -5.49 -1.68 9.39
C ASN A 298 -4.13 -2.05 8.78
N PRO A 299 -3.73 -3.33 8.77
CA PRO A 299 -2.47 -3.70 8.14
C PRO A 299 -2.36 -3.46 6.60
N ARG A 300 -3.44 -3.10 5.88
CA ARG A 300 -3.37 -2.53 4.51
C ARG A 300 -3.32 -0.99 4.49
N SER A 301 -3.43 -0.32 5.63
CA SER A 301 -3.28 1.12 5.72
C SER A 301 -1.85 1.42 5.29
N TYR A 302 -1.70 1.97 4.09
CA TYR A 302 -0.45 2.58 3.67
C TYR A 302 -0.04 3.53 4.78
N PHE A 303 1.06 3.25 5.47
CA PHE A 303 1.67 4.32 6.21
C PHE A 303 1.97 5.43 5.21
N PRO A 304 1.66 6.69 5.54
CA PRO A 304 2.00 7.81 4.67
C PRO A 304 3.50 7.90 4.33
N LEU A 305 4.35 7.08 4.96
CA LEU A 305 5.78 6.96 4.70
C LEU A 305 6.31 5.54 4.47
N GLU A 306 5.46 4.52 4.29
CA GLU A 306 5.97 3.24 3.75
C GLU A 306 6.71 3.52 2.42
N GLN A 307 6.27 4.55 1.70
CA GLN A 307 7.00 5.24 0.63
C GLN A 307 8.23 5.99 1.19
N ASN A 308 9.25 5.23 1.58
CA ASN A 308 10.52 5.77 2.03
C ASN A 308 11.12 6.66 0.93
N LEU A 309 11.14 7.97 1.15
CA LEU A 309 11.78 8.91 0.23
C LEU A 309 13.27 8.59 0.08
N TYR A 310 13.87 8.14 1.19
CA TYR A 310 15.27 7.85 1.31
C TYR A 310 15.52 6.36 1.53
N THR A 311 16.62 5.87 1.00
CA THR A 311 17.18 4.55 1.31
C THR A 311 17.66 4.50 2.76
N TYR A 312 17.76 3.30 3.36
CA TYR A 312 18.33 3.15 4.70
C TYR A 312 19.79 3.59 4.74
N THR A 313 20.55 3.35 3.67
CA THR A 313 21.92 3.89 3.56
C THR A 313 21.95 5.43 3.57
N GLN A 314 21.02 6.11 2.90
CA GLN A 314 20.91 7.58 2.97
C GLN A 314 20.52 8.07 4.37
N ILE A 315 19.56 7.38 5.00
CA ILE A 315 19.13 7.70 6.37
C ILE A 315 20.33 7.61 7.33
N GLU A 316 21.08 6.50 7.26
CA GLU A 316 22.20 6.21 8.14
C GLU A 316 23.42 7.09 7.89
N ASN A 317 23.72 7.45 6.64
CA ASN A 317 24.97 8.15 6.31
C ASN A 317 24.80 9.67 6.19
N ASN A 318 23.60 10.16 5.88
CA ASN A 318 23.40 11.56 5.48
C ASN A 318 22.33 12.30 6.29
N ILE A 319 21.26 11.62 6.73
CA ILE A 319 20.07 12.30 7.28
C ILE A 319 20.04 12.23 8.80
N CYS A 320 20.28 11.04 9.34
CA CYS A 320 20.26 10.75 10.78
C CYS A 320 21.61 10.18 11.24
N ASN A 321 22.72 10.50 10.57
CA ASN A 321 24.03 9.90 10.86
C ASN A 321 24.45 10.04 12.33
N ASP A 322 24.17 11.19 12.95
CA ASP A 322 24.53 11.46 14.34
C ASP A 322 23.64 10.70 15.33
N THR A 323 22.43 10.34 14.93
CA THR A 323 21.43 9.64 15.75
C THR A 323 21.22 8.18 15.34
N MET A 324 22.05 7.65 14.44
CA MET A 324 22.09 6.23 14.06
C MET A 324 23.40 5.60 14.53
N MET A 325 23.39 4.30 14.79
CA MET A 325 24.62 3.57 15.10
C MET A 325 25.61 3.65 13.93
N SER A 326 26.88 3.88 14.25
CA SER A 326 27.98 3.69 13.29
C SER A 326 28.03 2.24 12.82
N ASN A 327 28.72 1.99 11.70
CA ASN A 327 28.91 0.64 11.17
C ASN A 327 29.51 -0.34 12.21
N SER A 328 30.47 0.15 13.03
CA SER A 328 31.14 -0.68 14.04
C SER A 328 30.20 -1.06 15.20
N GLU A 329 29.40 -0.10 15.68
CA GLU A 329 28.39 -0.34 16.72
C GLU A 329 27.30 -1.28 16.21
N ARG A 330 26.82 -1.06 14.97
CA ARG A 330 25.80 -1.89 14.36
C ARG A 330 26.26 -3.33 14.17
N GLN A 331 27.49 -3.56 13.70
CA GLN A 331 28.05 -4.91 13.61
C GLN A 331 28.16 -5.58 14.99
N SER A 332 28.53 -4.82 16.02
CA SER A 332 28.61 -5.30 17.40
C SER A 332 27.22 -5.71 17.93
N VAL A 333 26.21 -4.86 17.75
CA VAL A 333 24.82 -5.14 18.15
C VAL A 333 24.24 -6.30 17.35
N GLN A 334 24.48 -6.35 16.03
CA GLN A 334 24.04 -7.46 15.19
C GLN A 334 24.62 -8.79 15.65
N LYS A 335 25.91 -8.82 16.02
CA LYS A 335 26.55 -10.02 16.56
C LYS A 335 25.88 -10.49 17.86
N ASP A 336 25.51 -9.56 18.75
CA ASP A 336 24.79 -9.90 19.98
C ASP A 336 23.38 -10.43 19.68
N LEU A 337 22.65 -9.79 18.76
CA LEU A 337 21.34 -10.25 18.29
C LEU A 337 21.42 -11.65 17.65
N ASP A 338 22.44 -11.92 16.84
CA ASP A 338 22.66 -13.23 16.24
C ASP A 338 22.99 -14.29 17.29
N ASN A 339 23.78 -13.94 18.32
CA ASN A 339 24.03 -14.82 19.45
C ASN A 339 22.75 -15.13 20.22
N TRP A 340 21.88 -14.15 20.45
CA TRP A 340 20.55 -14.38 21.04
C TRP A 340 19.68 -15.28 20.18
N LYS A 341 19.60 -15.04 18.86
CA LYS A 341 18.82 -15.88 17.92
C LYS A 341 19.33 -17.31 17.83
N GLN A 342 20.62 -17.52 18.04
CA GLN A 342 21.28 -18.82 18.15
C GLN A 342 21.23 -19.42 19.57
N SER A 343 20.47 -18.81 20.48
CA SER A 343 20.31 -19.23 21.88
C SER A 343 21.61 -19.25 22.70
N LYS A 344 22.64 -18.51 22.27
CA LYS A 344 23.85 -18.27 23.07
C LYS A 344 23.60 -17.25 24.18
N PHE A 345 22.65 -16.35 23.98
CA PHE A 345 22.14 -15.43 25.00
C PHE A 345 20.66 -15.71 25.27
N SER A 346 20.24 -15.60 26.52
CA SER A 346 18.82 -15.56 26.87
C SER A 346 18.22 -14.21 26.47
N LEU A 347 16.89 -14.13 26.37
CA LEU A 347 16.20 -12.85 26.11
C LEU A 347 16.54 -11.80 27.19
N THR A 348 16.57 -12.21 28.47
CA THR A 348 16.94 -11.33 29.59
C THR A 348 18.37 -10.80 29.46
N GLU A 349 19.32 -11.66 29.12
CA GLU A 349 20.71 -11.25 28.89
C GLU A 349 20.83 -10.30 27.70
N MET A 350 20.09 -10.54 26.62
CA MET A 350 20.10 -9.67 25.45
C MET A 350 19.50 -8.29 25.76
N ILE A 351 18.40 -8.23 26.51
CA ILE A 351 17.79 -6.98 27.00
C ILE A 351 18.79 -6.20 27.84
N ARG A 352 19.43 -6.84 28.83
CA ARG A 352 20.46 -6.21 29.69
C ARG A 352 21.61 -5.63 28.86
N ARG A 353 22.07 -6.34 27.84
CA ARG A 353 23.15 -5.87 26.95
C ARG A 353 22.76 -4.64 26.14
N LEU A 354 21.54 -4.59 25.60
CA LEU A 354 21.09 -3.41 24.87
C LEU A 354 20.81 -2.23 25.80
N GLU A 355 20.33 -2.49 27.01
CA GLU A 355 20.15 -1.49 28.06
C GLU A 355 21.49 -0.85 28.46
N GLU A 356 22.53 -1.66 28.73
CA GLU A 356 23.87 -1.15 29.03
C GLU A 356 24.45 -0.32 27.88
N ARG A 357 24.16 -0.70 26.64
CA ARG A 357 24.58 0.07 25.46
C ARG A 357 23.81 1.37 25.31
N ASP A 358 22.51 1.42 25.61
CA ASP A 358 21.76 2.68 25.64
C ASP A 358 22.25 3.62 26.76
N VAL A 359 22.66 3.07 27.91
CA VAL A 359 23.28 3.88 28.98
C VAL A 359 24.62 4.46 28.53
N GLN A 360 25.42 3.70 27.77
CA GLN A 360 26.76 4.13 27.31
C GLN A 360 26.72 5.01 26.06
N ASN A 361 25.80 4.73 25.15
CA ASN A 361 25.66 5.36 23.84
C ASN A 361 24.20 5.78 23.65
N SER A 362 23.70 6.55 24.63
CA SER A 362 22.35 7.11 24.57
C SER A 362 22.19 7.86 23.25
N GLU A 363 20.97 7.83 22.69
CA GLU A 363 20.60 8.61 21.49
C GLU A 363 20.84 7.95 20.11
N LYS A 364 20.89 6.62 20.04
CA LYS A 364 20.86 5.89 18.75
C LYS A 364 19.50 5.29 18.43
N SER A 365 18.82 5.80 17.39
CA SER A 365 17.47 5.42 16.98
C SER A 365 17.31 3.94 16.64
N ASP A 366 18.24 3.36 15.88
CA ASP A 366 18.24 1.95 15.51
C ASP A 366 18.54 1.02 16.71
N LEU A 367 19.42 1.43 17.64
CA LEU A 367 19.65 0.72 18.90
C LEU A 367 18.37 0.69 19.75
N LEU A 368 17.74 1.85 19.95
CA LEU A 368 16.52 1.97 20.75
C LEU A 368 15.35 1.21 20.13
N SER A 369 15.26 1.18 18.79
CA SER A 369 14.26 0.38 18.08
C SER A 369 14.46 -1.12 18.34
N ALA A 370 15.71 -1.59 18.27
CA ALA A 370 16.03 -2.98 18.59
C ALA A 370 15.71 -3.32 20.05
N TYR A 371 16.07 -2.43 20.98
CA TYR A 371 15.80 -2.61 22.40
C TYR A 371 14.29 -2.67 22.70
N ALA A 372 13.52 -1.71 22.17
CA ALA A 372 12.07 -1.68 22.27
C ALA A 372 11.42 -2.97 21.74
N GLY A 373 11.88 -3.48 20.60
CA GLY A 373 11.36 -4.72 20.06
C GLY A 373 11.63 -5.94 20.94
N LEU A 374 12.79 -6.03 21.59
CA LEU A 374 13.04 -7.08 22.59
C LEU A 374 12.12 -6.94 23.81
N LEU A 375 11.82 -5.72 24.24
CA LEU A 375 10.85 -5.46 25.32
C LEU A 375 9.44 -5.90 24.92
N VAL A 376 9.03 -5.73 23.66
CA VAL A 376 7.74 -6.27 23.14
C VAL A 376 7.69 -7.80 23.26
N ILE A 377 8.79 -8.47 22.90
CA ILE A 377 8.90 -9.94 22.99
C ILE A 377 8.88 -10.40 24.46
N ALA A 378 9.53 -9.65 25.35
CA ALA A 378 9.51 -9.89 26.79
C ALA A 378 8.19 -9.48 27.48
N ASN A 379 7.17 -9.08 26.71
CA ASN A 379 5.87 -8.64 27.23
C ASN A 379 5.97 -7.44 28.19
N ARG A 380 6.84 -6.46 27.86
CA ARG A 380 7.02 -5.18 28.57
C ARG A 380 6.54 -4.00 27.71
N PRO A 381 5.24 -3.93 27.36
CA PRO A 381 4.74 -3.00 26.34
C PRO A 381 4.86 -1.53 26.73
N SER A 382 4.65 -1.16 28.00
CA SER A 382 4.76 0.24 28.44
C SER A 382 6.17 0.79 28.27
N GLU A 383 7.18 -0.02 28.57
CA GLU A 383 8.59 0.37 28.41
C GLU A 383 8.98 0.42 26.94
N ALA A 384 8.58 -0.61 26.16
CA ALA A 384 8.81 -0.63 24.72
C ALA A 384 8.25 0.62 24.03
N ARG A 385 7.07 1.10 24.45
CA ARG A 385 6.45 2.31 23.92
C ARG A 385 7.34 3.54 24.06
N GLU A 386 7.90 3.77 25.25
CA GLU A 386 8.75 4.93 25.49
C GLU A 386 10.03 4.87 24.66
N TYR A 387 10.65 3.69 24.53
CA TYR A 387 11.84 3.52 23.69
C TYR A 387 11.56 3.68 22.20
N TYR A 388 10.42 3.17 21.70
CA TYR A 388 10.04 3.44 20.31
C TYR A 388 9.79 4.93 20.06
N TRP A 389 9.13 5.64 20.99
CA TRP A 389 8.96 7.08 20.87
C TRP A 389 10.29 7.84 20.87
N ARG A 390 11.20 7.50 21.78
CA ARG A 390 12.53 8.11 21.83
C ARG A 390 13.32 7.80 20.55
N ALA A 391 13.29 6.57 20.06
CA ALA A 391 13.89 6.18 18.79
C ALA A 391 13.32 6.99 17.62
N HIS A 392 12.01 7.18 17.62
CA HIS A 392 11.29 7.91 16.60
C HIS A 392 11.66 9.41 16.60
N GLN A 393 11.78 10.02 17.78
CA GLN A 393 12.22 11.42 17.94
C GLN A 393 13.64 11.65 17.43
N LEU A 394 14.54 10.69 17.63
CA LEU A 394 15.93 10.77 17.22
C LEU A 394 16.11 10.68 15.69
N CYS A 395 15.31 9.84 15.03
CA CYS A 395 15.30 9.74 13.58
C CYS A 395 13.88 9.48 13.06
N PRO A 396 13.16 10.54 12.65
CA PRO A 396 11.82 10.44 12.08
C PRO A 396 11.76 9.75 10.72
N TYR A 397 12.90 9.45 10.11
CA TYR A 397 12.98 8.66 8.88
C TYR A 397 13.29 7.19 9.14
N ASN A 398 13.59 6.81 10.39
CA ASN A 398 13.77 5.41 10.74
C ASN A 398 12.40 4.72 10.84
N ASN A 399 11.90 4.21 9.71
CA ASN A 399 10.60 3.54 9.64
C ASN A 399 10.42 2.38 10.64
N ARG A 400 11.51 1.77 11.14
CA ARG A 400 11.41 0.65 12.11
C ARG A 400 10.84 1.08 13.46
N SER A 401 11.21 2.26 13.96
CA SER A 401 10.68 2.77 15.23
C SER A 401 9.17 3.06 15.14
N HIS A 402 8.74 3.65 14.02
CA HIS A 402 7.35 3.96 13.73
C HIS A 402 6.50 2.70 13.68
N TRP A 403 7.00 1.72 12.94
CA TRP A 403 6.26 0.50 12.70
C TRP A 403 6.20 -0.36 13.96
N GLY A 404 7.30 -0.47 14.70
CA GLY A 404 7.34 -1.15 15.99
C GLY A 404 6.36 -0.53 17.00
N LEU A 405 6.27 0.81 17.04
CA LEU A 405 5.29 1.51 17.86
C LEU A 405 3.85 1.19 17.45
N LEU A 406 3.53 1.24 16.15
CA LEU A 406 2.18 0.91 15.70
C LEU A 406 1.78 -0.51 16.12
N LEU A 407 2.62 -1.50 15.82
CA LEU A 407 2.32 -2.89 16.14
C LEU A 407 2.08 -3.08 17.63
N LEU A 408 2.89 -2.42 18.45
CA LEU A 408 2.71 -2.41 19.89
C LEU A 408 1.33 -1.86 20.29
N GLU A 409 0.94 -0.70 19.77
CA GLU A 409 -0.35 -0.08 20.09
C GLU A 409 -1.54 -0.90 19.55
N ARG A 410 -1.40 -1.48 18.35
CA ARG A 410 -2.39 -2.38 17.78
C ARG A 410 -2.55 -3.64 18.62
N LYS A 411 -1.44 -4.23 19.08
CA LYS A 411 -1.43 -5.37 20.01
C LYS A 411 -2.13 -5.05 21.33
N GLN A 412 -1.90 -3.86 21.88
CA GLN A 412 -2.60 -3.40 23.09
C GLN A 412 -4.10 -3.19 22.85
N ARG A 413 -4.47 -2.68 21.67
CA ARG A 413 -5.87 -2.58 21.29
C ARG A 413 -6.53 -3.95 21.17
N TYR A 414 -5.87 -4.94 20.56
CA TYR A 414 -6.39 -6.31 20.52
C TYR A 414 -6.66 -6.87 21.92
N ALA A 415 -5.76 -6.62 22.88
CA ALA A 415 -5.95 -7.04 24.27
C ALA A 415 -7.16 -6.38 24.96
N SER A 416 -7.66 -5.26 24.43
CA SER A 416 -8.86 -4.57 24.95
C SER A 416 -10.18 -5.11 24.39
N TYR A 417 -10.14 -5.96 23.35
CA TYR A 417 -11.36 -6.44 22.71
C TYR A 417 -12.06 -7.51 23.55
N PRO A 418 -13.41 -7.47 23.65
CA PRO A 418 -14.18 -8.45 24.43
C PRO A 418 -13.90 -9.90 24.06
N GLU A 419 -13.64 -10.17 22.77
CA GLU A 419 -13.39 -11.50 22.22
C GLU A 419 -11.95 -12.02 22.45
N PHE A 420 -11.02 -11.18 22.92
CA PHE A 420 -9.58 -11.51 22.95
C PHE A 420 -9.28 -12.83 23.66
N SER A 421 -9.78 -13.00 24.89
CA SER A 421 -9.54 -14.21 25.70
C SER A 421 -10.19 -15.46 25.08
N SER A 422 -11.36 -15.31 24.47
CA SER A 422 -12.05 -16.40 23.77
C SER A 422 -11.24 -16.85 22.54
N ASN A 423 -10.71 -15.91 21.78
CA ASN A 423 -9.86 -16.19 20.62
C ASN A 423 -8.56 -16.91 21.02
N ILE A 424 -7.90 -16.49 22.10
CA ILE A 424 -6.73 -17.19 22.64
C ILE A 424 -7.08 -18.61 23.06
N LYS A 425 -8.22 -18.83 23.73
CA LYS A 425 -8.66 -20.18 24.10
C LYS A 425 -8.85 -21.08 22.87
N LYS A 426 -9.52 -20.59 21.83
CA LYS A 426 -9.71 -21.33 20.56
C LYS A 426 -8.40 -21.66 19.86
N MET A 427 -7.42 -20.76 19.92
CA MET A 427 -6.07 -21.02 19.43
C MET A 427 -5.45 -22.21 20.15
N GLU A 428 -5.50 -22.24 21.49
CA GLU A 428 -4.96 -23.36 22.28
C GLU A 428 -5.72 -24.67 22.01
N GLU A 429 -7.05 -24.62 21.90
CA GLU A 429 -7.88 -25.77 21.49
C GLU A 429 -7.43 -26.31 20.12
N THR A 430 -7.30 -25.43 19.12
CA THR A 430 -6.81 -25.79 17.78
C THR A 430 -5.40 -26.40 17.82
N LEU A 431 -4.49 -25.82 18.61
CA LEU A 431 -3.12 -26.32 18.70
C LEU A 431 -3.03 -27.70 19.37
N SER A 432 -3.97 -28.01 20.27
CA SER A 432 -4.03 -29.32 20.93
C SER A 432 -4.37 -30.47 19.98
N GLU A 433 -5.04 -30.17 18.87
CA GLU A 433 -5.44 -31.15 17.84
C GLU A 433 -4.36 -31.37 16.77
N ILE A 434 -3.32 -30.52 16.73
CA ILE A 434 -2.32 -30.51 15.66
C ILE A 434 -0.99 -31.06 16.18
N SER A 435 -0.53 -32.15 15.56
CA SER A 435 0.80 -32.68 15.80
C SER A 435 1.83 -31.90 14.99
N PHE A 436 2.69 -31.15 15.67
CA PHE A 436 3.84 -30.49 15.04
C PHE A 436 5.06 -31.41 15.04
N PRO A 437 5.77 -31.53 13.91
CA PRO A 437 7.01 -32.28 13.85
C PRO A 437 8.13 -31.58 14.64
N ASN A 438 9.07 -32.35 15.19
CA ASN A 438 10.26 -31.81 15.86
C ASN A 438 11.10 -30.94 14.93
N GLU A 439 11.02 -31.20 13.62
CA GLU A 439 11.66 -30.47 12.54
C GLU A 439 11.35 -28.98 12.55
N ILE A 440 10.25 -28.52 13.19
CA ILE A 440 9.93 -27.08 13.35
C ILE A 440 11.12 -26.28 13.89
N GLN A 441 11.91 -26.87 14.81
CA GLN A 441 13.08 -26.22 15.42
C GLN A 441 14.20 -25.93 14.42
N SER A 442 14.27 -26.69 13.33
CA SER A 442 15.27 -26.53 12.27
C SER A 442 14.70 -25.91 10.99
N TYR A 443 13.38 -25.97 10.82
CA TYR A 443 12.65 -25.35 9.73
C TYR A 443 12.50 -23.83 9.96
N ILE A 444 12.18 -23.43 11.19
CA ILE A 444 12.19 -22.03 11.63
C ILE A 444 13.57 -21.72 12.23
N VAL A 445 14.39 -20.98 11.49
CA VAL A 445 15.84 -20.83 11.75
C VAL A 445 16.15 -20.22 13.12
N ASN A 446 15.28 -19.33 13.61
CA ASN A 446 15.41 -18.65 14.90
C ASN A 446 14.35 -19.09 15.92
N TRP A 447 13.85 -20.33 15.83
CA TRP A 447 12.78 -20.87 16.70
C TRP A 447 13.03 -20.66 18.21
N ASN A 448 14.25 -20.93 18.65
CA ASN A 448 14.63 -20.88 20.07
C ASN A 448 14.82 -19.44 20.60
N ALA A 449 14.75 -18.42 19.75
CA ALA A 449 14.79 -17.02 20.16
C ALA A 449 13.47 -16.58 20.83
N PHE A 450 12.38 -17.30 20.56
CA PHE A 450 11.03 -16.91 20.94
C PHE A 450 10.60 -17.52 22.28
N PRO A 451 9.96 -16.74 23.17
CA PRO A 451 9.26 -17.27 24.32
C PRO A 451 8.15 -18.24 23.91
N GLU A 452 7.76 -19.14 24.81
CA GLU A 452 6.76 -20.18 24.53
C GLU A 452 5.42 -19.59 24.03
N ALA A 453 4.97 -18.46 24.59
CA ALA A 453 3.76 -17.77 24.13
C ALA A 453 3.86 -17.31 22.67
N SER A 454 5.04 -16.83 22.24
CA SER A 454 5.30 -16.47 20.85
C SER A 454 5.35 -17.70 19.95
N GLN A 455 6.01 -18.77 20.41
CA GLN A 455 6.07 -20.05 19.72
C GLN A 455 4.67 -20.65 19.46
N ARG A 456 3.74 -20.54 20.42
CA ARG A 456 2.34 -20.98 20.26
C ARG A 456 1.64 -20.22 19.13
N ARG A 457 1.81 -18.90 19.06
CA ARG A 457 1.22 -18.08 17.97
C ARG A 457 1.84 -18.36 16.61
N ILE A 458 3.15 -18.55 16.54
CA ILE A 458 3.85 -18.96 15.32
C ILE A 458 3.34 -20.31 14.84
N LYS A 459 3.20 -21.29 15.74
CA LYS A 459 2.57 -22.58 15.43
C LYS A 459 1.17 -22.39 14.86
N TYR A 460 0.34 -21.57 15.50
CA TYR A 460 -1.03 -21.33 15.03
C TYR A 460 -1.06 -20.69 13.63
N GLY A 461 -0.16 -19.74 13.34
CA GLY A 461 0.02 -19.16 12.01
C GLY A 461 0.42 -20.21 10.95
N ALA A 462 1.30 -21.14 11.32
CA ALA A 462 1.83 -22.18 10.41
C ALA A 462 1.03 -23.50 10.41
N ARG A 463 -0.13 -23.56 11.07
CA ARG A 463 -0.76 -24.81 11.51
C ARG A 463 -1.14 -25.80 10.39
N ILE A 464 -1.62 -25.31 9.24
CA ILE A 464 -1.93 -26.18 8.09
C ILE A 464 -0.66 -26.77 7.47
N TRP A 465 0.46 -26.08 7.62
CA TRP A 465 1.73 -26.47 7.02
C TRP A 465 2.50 -27.47 7.87
N ALA A 466 2.12 -27.67 9.14
CA ALA A 466 2.82 -28.54 10.07
C ALA A 466 3.12 -29.94 9.50
N PRO A 467 2.18 -30.64 8.83
CA PRO A 467 2.44 -31.96 8.26
C PRO A 467 3.45 -31.96 7.11
N PHE A 468 3.64 -30.82 6.42
CA PHE A 468 4.54 -30.69 5.28
C PHE A 468 5.97 -30.23 5.68
N MET A 469 6.14 -29.70 6.91
CA MET A 469 7.40 -29.11 7.36
C MET A 469 8.58 -30.06 7.27
N LYS A 470 8.39 -31.35 7.57
CA LYS A 470 9.48 -32.35 7.50
C LYS A 470 10.04 -32.46 6.09
N GLU A 471 9.16 -32.62 5.09
CA GLU A 471 9.55 -32.75 3.69
C GLU A 471 10.19 -31.44 3.19
N LEU A 472 9.55 -30.29 3.43
CA LEU A 472 10.09 -28.99 3.05
C LEU A 472 11.47 -28.76 3.66
N ASN A 473 11.63 -29.01 4.95
CA ASN A 473 12.90 -28.88 5.65
C ASN A 473 14.00 -29.81 5.10
N SER A 474 13.65 -31.05 4.73
CA SER A 474 14.60 -32.00 4.11
C SER A 474 15.17 -31.50 2.78
N GLN A 475 14.42 -30.63 2.10
CA GLN A 475 14.80 -30.00 0.85
C GLN A 475 15.43 -28.61 1.06
N ASN A 476 15.81 -28.29 2.30
CA ASN A 476 16.40 -27.03 2.70
C ASN A 476 15.52 -25.81 2.37
N TYR A 477 14.21 -25.97 2.53
CA TYR A 477 13.30 -24.84 2.67
C TYR A 477 13.29 -24.38 4.12
N LYS A 478 13.28 -23.07 4.35
CA LYS A 478 13.44 -22.47 5.68
C LYS A 478 12.48 -21.31 5.86
N VAL A 479 12.15 -21.05 7.12
CA VAL A 479 11.39 -19.89 7.58
C VAL A 479 12.26 -19.10 8.55
N TYR A 480 12.23 -17.78 8.42
CA TYR A 480 12.82 -16.85 9.37
C TYR A 480 11.72 -15.91 9.88
N ILE A 481 11.52 -15.86 11.19
CA ILE A 481 10.56 -14.94 11.77
C ILE A 481 11.31 -13.66 12.12
N LYS A 482 11.12 -12.59 11.34
CA LYS A 482 11.82 -11.32 11.59
C LYS A 482 11.16 -10.55 12.72
N MET A 483 11.96 -9.86 13.52
CA MET A 483 11.46 -8.99 14.58
C MET A 483 10.99 -7.65 13.99
N PRO A 484 10.11 -6.89 14.69
CA PRO A 484 9.60 -5.61 14.19
C PRO A 484 10.68 -4.59 13.84
N PHE A 485 11.81 -4.62 14.58
CA PHE A 485 12.95 -3.72 14.36
C PHE A 485 13.86 -4.15 13.20
N GLU A 486 13.71 -5.36 12.67
CA GLU A 486 14.55 -5.84 11.58
C GLU A 486 14.02 -5.38 10.22
N LEU A 487 14.97 -5.02 9.36
CA LEU A 487 14.75 -4.86 7.92
C LEU A 487 14.64 -6.24 7.27
N LEU A 488 13.88 -6.36 6.19
CA LEU A 488 13.86 -7.60 5.43
C LEU A 488 15.26 -7.99 4.95
N SER A 489 16.10 -7.03 4.57
CA SER A 489 17.47 -7.28 4.12
C SER A 489 18.41 -7.80 5.22
N MET A 490 18.01 -7.70 6.50
CA MET A 490 18.76 -8.30 7.61
C MET A 490 18.44 -9.79 7.79
N ALA A 491 17.37 -10.30 7.16
CA ALA A 491 17.05 -11.71 7.20
C ALA A 491 18.07 -12.53 6.38
N PRO A 492 18.37 -13.78 6.80
CA PRO A 492 19.27 -14.65 6.06
C PRO A 492 18.85 -14.82 4.59
N SER A 493 19.80 -14.66 3.67
CA SER A 493 19.60 -14.73 2.20
C SER A 493 18.92 -13.52 1.54
N PHE A 494 18.62 -12.44 2.29
CA PHE A 494 17.97 -11.25 1.75
C PHE A 494 18.86 -9.99 1.75
N SER A 495 20.15 -10.08 2.09
CA SER A 495 21.04 -8.91 2.12
C SER A 495 21.14 -8.16 0.78
N SER A 496 20.98 -8.87 -0.35
CA SER A 496 21.06 -8.29 -1.69
C SER A 496 19.88 -7.38 -2.07
N ILE A 497 18.80 -7.37 -1.29
CA ILE A 497 17.63 -6.49 -1.53
C ILE A 497 17.64 -5.20 -0.72
N ARG A 498 18.69 -4.97 0.09
CA ARG A 498 18.85 -3.70 0.82
C ARG A 498 18.79 -2.52 -0.14
N ASP A 499 18.05 -1.49 0.27
CA ASP A 499 17.82 -0.22 -0.43
C ASP A 499 17.17 -0.34 -1.81
N ARG A 500 16.68 -1.53 -2.18
CA ARG A 500 15.95 -1.73 -3.44
C ARG A 500 14.49 -1.37 -3.24
N ARG A 501 13.92 -0.63 -4.19
CA ARG A 501 12.47 -0.38 -4.21
C ARG A 501 11.70 -1.61 -4.70
N ILE A 502 10.45 -1.74 -4.25
CA ILE A 502 9.55 -2.77 -4.73
C ILE A 502 9.19 -2.46 -6.19
N GLY A 503 9.27 -3.47 -7.05
CA GLY A 503 8.91 -3.37 -8.47
C GLY A 503 10.07 -3.15 -9.43
N PRO A 504 9.97 -3.68 -10.66
CA PRO A 504 10.82 -3.26 -11.78
C PRO A 504 10.58 -1.78 -12.11
N PRO A 505 11.59 -1.00 -12.54
CA PRO A 505 11.42 0.40 -12.97
C PRO A 505 10.37 0.58 -14.08
N ASP A 506 10.06 -0.50 -14.80
CA ASP A 506 9.24 -0.58 -16.00
C ASP A 506 7.81 -1.12 -15.77
N MET A 507 7.44 -1.54 -14.55
CA MET A 507 6.06 -2.00 -14.22
C MET A 507 5.15 -0.85 -13.76
N PRO A 508 4.10 -0.46 -14.52
CA PRO A 508 3.26 0.72 -14.20
C PRO A 508 2.51 0.65 -12.87
N THR A 509 2.07 -0.54 -12.45
CA THR A 509 1.35 -0.75 -11.17
C THR A 509 2.27 -0.62 -9.96
N TYR A 510 3.55 -0.96 -10.10
CA TYR A 510 4.56 -0.79 -9.04
C TYR A 510 5.28 0.56 -9.09
N LYS A 511 5.14 1.36 -10.17
CA LYS A 511 5.66 2.74 -10.22
C LYS A 511 5.09 3.66 -9.14
N LEU A 512 3.99 3.27 -8.50
CA LEU A 512 3.41 3.99 -7.37
C LEU A 512 3.77 3.37 -6.00
N ASP A 513 4.29 2.13 -5.98
CA ASP A 513 4.77 1.46 -4.76
C ASP A 513 6.22 1.88 -4.48
N ASN A 514 6.38 3.05 -3.86
CA ASN A 514 7.67 3.62 -3.50
C ASN A 514 8.33 2.99 -2.26
N ARG A 515 7.86 1.84 -1.78
CA ARG A 515 8.44 1.19 -0.61
C ARG A 515 9.80 0.60 -0.92
N LEU A 516 10.67 0.51 0.09
CA LEU A 516 11.86 -0.32 0.02
C LEU A 516 11.49 -1.76 0.33
N TRP A 517 12.19 -2.71 -0.29
CA TRP A 517 12.15 -4.12 0.09
C TRP A 517 12.49 -4.31 1.56
N ASP A 518 13.36 -3.48 2.13
CA ASP A 518 13.67 -3.45 3.57
C ASP A 518 12.43 -3.31 4.46
N ASP A 519 11.42 -2.59 3.97
CA ASP A 519 10.20 -2.32 4.72
C ASP A 519 9.17 -3.43 4.63
N VAL A 520 9.30 -4.32 3.64
CA VAL A 520 8.37 -5.42 3.39
C VAL A 520 8.35 -6.40 4.55
N ARG A 521 7.15 -6.85 4.88
CA ARG A 521 6.82 -7.56 6.13
C ARG A 521 7.02 -9.06 6.01
N GLY A 522 6.81 -9.60 4.81
CA GLY A 522 7.08 -10.98 4.48
C GLY A 522 7.66 -11.13 3.08
N ALA A 523 8.35 -12.24 2.87
CA ALA A 523 8.85 -12.60 1.56
C ALA A 523 8.79 -14.10 1.38
N GLY A 524 8.14 -14.52 0.29
CA GLY A 524 7.92 -15.91 -0.05
C GLY A 524 9.01 -16.48 -0.96
N GLY A 525 9.08 -17.81 -1.01
CA GLY A 525 10.02 -18.55 -1.86
C GLY A 525 10.69 -19.70 -1.12
N ARG A 526 11.89 -20.10 -1.55
CA ARG A 526 12.63 -21.17 -0.88
C ARG A 526 13.00 -20.82 0.57
N TYR A 527 13.32 -19.55 0.79
CA TYR A 527 13.50 -18.96 2.11
C TYR A 527 12.32 -18.04 2.34
N VAL A 528 11.60 -18.29 3.43
CA VAL A 528 10.47 -17.47 3.85
C VAL A 528 10.92 -16.53 4.94
N VAL A 529 10.48 -15.28 4.85
CA VAL A 529 10.51 -14.33 5.97
C VAL A 529 9.08 -13.95 6.29
N ALA A 530 8.73 -13.91 7.57
CA ALA A 530 7.47 -13.35 8.03
C ALA A 530 7.71 -12.52 9.29
N ASP A 531 6.99 -11.42 9.45
CA ASP A 531 7.11 -10.60 10.63
C ASP A 531 6.45 -11.25 11.86
N HIS A 532 7.14 -11.17 13.00
CA HIS A 532 6.70 -11.71 14.27
C HIS A 532 5.33 -11.18 14.67
N ASP A 533 5.13 -9.87 14.68
CA ASP A 533 3.91 -9.30 15.27
C ASP A 533 2.71 -9.45 14.34
N GLU A 534 2.87 -9.42 13.02
CA GLU A 534 1.76 -9.72 12.10
C GLU A 534 1.33 -11.19 12.16
N THR A 535 2.25 -12.10 12.46
CA THR A 535 1.91 -13.50 12.74
C THR A 535 0.98 -13.63 13.97
N PHE A 536 0.96 -12.63 14.86
CA PHE A 536 0.20 -12.68 16.11
C PHE A 536 -1.25 -12.23 15.94
N GLU A 537 -1.57 -11.57 14.83
CA GLU A 537 -2.86 -10.91 14.63
C GLU A 537 -3.91 -11.89 14.09
N THR A 538 -3.49 -13.01 13.49
CA THR A 538 -4.38 -14.02 12.89
C THR A 538 -5.42 -14.56 13.88
N VAL A 539 -5.01 -14.85 15.11
CA VAL A 539 -5.93 -15.34 16.15
C VAL A 539 -7.01 -14.31 16.49
N GLN A 540 -6.78 -13.03 16.22
CA GLN A 540 -7.71 -11.95 16.47
C GLN A 540 -8.58 -11.57 15.26
N GLY A 541 -8.57 -12.40 14.21
CA GLY A 541 -9.37 -12.19 13.01
C GLY A 541 -8.73 -11.30 11.95
N ASP A 542 -7.44 -11.01 12.14
CA ASP A 542 -6.60 -10.42 11.09
C ASP A 542 -6.10 -11.49 10.12
N TYR A 543 -5.50 -11.08 9.01
CA TYR A 543 -5.00 -11.99 7.99
C TYR A 543 -3.74 -12.76 8.49
N ASN A 544 -3.41 -13.89 7.87
CA ASN A 544 -2.27 -14.73 8.27
C ASN A 544 -1.04 -14.56 7.39
N LEU A 545 -0.15 -13.62 7.76
CA LEU A 545 1.10 -13.37 7.03
C LEU A 545 2.00 -14.62 6.95
N LEU A 546 2.25 -15.30 8.07
CA LEU A 546 3.11 -16.49 8.05
C LEU A 546 2.53 -17.60 7.15
N GLY A 547 1.21 -17.79 7.21
CA GLY A 547 0.47 -18.71 6.36
C GLY A 547 0.60 -18.36 4.88
N HIS A 548 0.50 -17.08 4.54
CA HIS A 548 0.69 -16.52 3.20
C HIS A 548 2.09 -16.83 2.65
N GLU A 549 3.13 -16.49 3.40
CA GLU A 549 4.51 -16.64 2.91
C GLU A 549 4.92 -18.12 2.78
N ILE A 550 4.44 -18.99 3.69
CA ILE A 550 4.61 -20.44 3.54
C ILE A 550 3.81 -20.98 2.34
N ALA A 551 2.68 -20.36 1.96
CA ALA A 551 1.95 -20.76 0.75
C ALA A 551 2.79 -20.52 -0.52
N HIS A 552 3.51 -19.40 -0.61
CA HIS A 552 4.47 -19.17 -1.69
C HIS A 552 5.59 -20.21 -1.70
N GLN A 553 6.10 -20.55 -0.51
CA GLN A 553 7.11 -21.60 -0.39
C GLN A 553 6.60 -22.96 -0.85
N PHE A 554 5.39 -23.32 -0.42
CA PHE A 554 4.71 -24.54 -0.81
C PHE A 554 4.51 -24.58 -2.32
N HIS A 555 4.04 -23.50 -2.92
CA HIS A 555 3.88 -23.40 -4.38
C HIS A 555 5.23 -23.55 -5.11
N ALA A 556 6.29 -22.89 -4.64
CA ALA A 556 7.64 -23.06 -5.20
C ALA A 556 8.15 -24.51 -5.10
N TYR A 557 7.80 -25.23 -4.03
CA TYR A 557 8.08 -26.65 -3.90
C TYR A 557 7.27 -27.48 -4.91
N LEU A 558 5.98 -27.20 -5.09
CA LEU A 558 5.14 -27.85 -6.10
C LEU A 558 5.67 -27.63 -7.53
N ASP A 559 6.12 -26.43 -7.87
CA ASP A 559 6.72 -26.11 -9.19
C ASP A 559 7.88 -27.07 -9.51
N SER A 560 8.68 -27.41 -8.49
CA SER A 560 9.87 -28.24 -8.64
C SER A 560 9.60 -29.75 -8.60
N ARG A 561 8.56 -30.21 -7.88
CA ARG A 561 8.33 -31.65 -7.61
C ARG A 561 6.97 -32.19 -8.04
N TYR A 562 5.94 -31.35 -8.10
CA TYR A 562 4.54 -31.73 -8.32
C TYR A 562 3.87 -30.79 -9.34
N LYS A 563 4.40 -30.76 -10.56
CA LYS A 563 3.96 -29.85 -11.64
C LYS A 563 2.45 -29.89 -11.91
N SER A 564 1.79 -31.04 -11.75
CA SER A 564 0.34 -31.15 -11.91
C SER A 564 -0.44 -30.33 -10.88
N LEU A 565 0.01 -30.28 -9.63
CA LEU A 565 -0.60 -29.47 -8.57
C LEU A 565 -0.31 -27.98 -8.76
N SER A 566 0.92 -27.62 -9.16
CA SER A 566 1.22 -26.23 -9.53
C SER A 566 0.33 -25.77 -10.71
N SER A 567 0.22 -26.58 -11.77
CA SER A 567 -0.67 -26.29 -12.89
C SER A 567 -2.15 -26.22 -12.48
N CYS A 568 -2.56 -26.95 -11.44
CA CYS A 568 -3.90 -26.81 -10.89
C CYS A 568 -4.13 -25.39 -10.35
N ILE A 569 -3.19 -24.83 -9.58
CA ILE A 569 -3.28 -23.46 -9.05
C ILE A 569 -3.42 -22.43 -10.19
N GLU A 570 -2.67 -22.60 -11.29
CA GLU A 570 -2.79 -21.75 -12.48
C GLU A 570 -4.18 -21.82 -13.11
N LYS A 571 -4.76 -23.04 -13.22
CA LYS A 571 -6.12 -23.23 -13.75
C LYS A 571 -7.18 -22.62 -12.83
N LEU A 572 -7.03 -22.79 -11.52
CA LEU A 572 -7.91 -22.18 -10.52
C LEU A 572 -7.87 -20.66 -10.63
N TYR A 573 -6.68 -20.07 -10.72
CA TYR A 573 -6.51 -18.64 -10.95
C TYR A 573 -7.19 -18.18 -12.25
N GLY A 574 -7.00 -18.90 -13.35
CA GLY A 574 -7.67 -18.60 -14.63
C GLY A 574 -9.19 -18.62 -14.52
N ALA A 575 -9.75 -19.60 -13.81
CA ALA A 575 -11.19 -19.71 -13.56
C ALA A 575 -11.70 -18.57 -12.65
N ALA A 576 -11.00 -18.26 -11.57
CA ALA A 576 -11.29 -17.13 -10.69
C ALA A 576 -11.27 -15.80 -11.44
N LYS A 577 -10.27 -15.59 -12.30
CA LYS A 577 -10.13 -14.41 -13.17
C LYS A 577 -11.30 -14.27 -14.13
N ALA A 578 -11.75 -15.36 -14.75
CA ALA A 578 -12.90 -15.35 -15.65
C ALA A 578 -14.21 -14.98 -14.93
N ARG A 579 -14.33 -15.31 -13.64
CA ARG A 579 -15.49 -15.00 -12.78
C ARG A 579 -15.35 -13.68 -12.00
N ASN A 580 -14.19 -13.02 -12.07
CA ASN A 580 -13.81 -11.92 -11.18
C ASN A 580 -14.03 -12.25 -9.69
N SER A 581 -13.68 -13.47 -9.29
CA SER A 581 -13.83 -13.94 -7.90
C SER A 581 -12.48 -14.00 -7.21
N PHE A 582 -12.10 -12.88 -6.59
CA PHE A 582 -10.87 -12.78 -5.80
C PHE A 582 -11.23 -12.28 -4.40
N PRO A 583 -10.55 -12.76 -3.35
CA PRO A 583 -10.74 -12.19 -2.02
C PRO A 583 -10.32 -10.72 -2.00
N ASP A 584 -9.30 -10.33 -2.75
CA ASP A 584 -8.90 -8.92 -2.83
C ASP A 584 -8.19 -8.59 -4.15
N PRO A 585 -7.95 -7.29 -4.45
CA PRO A 585 -7.26 -6.90 -5.66
C PRO A 585 -5.82 -7.42 -5.78
N TYR A 586 -5.16 -7.72 -4.67
CA TYR A 586 -3.78 -8.22 -4.68
C TYR A 586 -3.73 -9.70 -5.10
N ALA A 587 -4.70 -10.51 -4.66
CA ALA A 587 -4.90 -11.88 -5.11
C ALA A 587 -5.13 -11.98 -6.63
N ALA A 588 -5.65 -10.92 -7.27
CA ALA A 588 -5.87 -10.89 -8.70
C ALA A 588 -4.58 -10.70 -9.53
N THR A 589 -3.46 -10.30 -8.90
CA THR A 589 -2.24 -9.90 -9.61
C THR A 589 -1.56 -11.05 -10.34
N ASN A 590 -1.48 -12.23 -9.73
CA ASN A 590 -0.96 -13.46 -10.33
C ASN A 590 -1.43 -14.71 -9.55
N SER A 591 -1.23 -15.89 -10.13
CA SER A 591 -1.63 -17.18 -9.56
C SER A 591 -0.98 -17.51 -8.21
N ARG A 592 0.26 -17.07 -7.98
CA ARG A 592 0.98 -17.30 -6.72
C ARG A 592 0.35 -16.50 -5.60
N GLU A 593 0.06 -15.23 -5.87
CA GLU A 593 -0.62 -14.33 -4.93
C GLU A 593 -2.07 -14.73 -4.70
N TYR A 594 -2.74 -15.22 -5.73
CA TYR A 594 -4.07 -15.80 -5.62
C TYR A 594 -4.11 -16.96 -4.61
N PHE A 595 -3.20 -17.92 -4.74
CA PHE A 595 -3.13 -19.04 -3.80
C PHE A 595 -2.70 -18.59 -2.41
N ALA A 596 -1.68 -17.72 -2.32
CA ALA A 596 -1.17 -17.25 -1.05
C ALA A 596 -2.19 -16.42 -0.28
N GLN A 597 -2.89 -15.47 -0.92
CA GLN A 597 -4.01 -14.74 -0.33
C GLN A 597 -5.19 -15.66 0.00
N GLY A 598 -5.44 -16.67 -0.84
CA GLY A 598 -6.31 -17.81 -0.54
C GLY A 598 -6.06 -18.38 0.85
N MET A 599 -4.83 -18.84 1.06
CA MET A 599 -4.39 -19.43 2.33
C MET A 599 -4.44 -18.43 3.48
N THR A 600 -4.13 -17.16 3.23
CA THR A 600 -4.21 -16.08 4.22
C THR A 600 -5.57 -16.06 4.92
N TYR A 601 -6.66 -15.96 4.15
CA TYR A 601 -8.01 -15.83 4.71
C TYR A 601 -8.64 -17.17 5.06
N PHE A 602 -8.25 -18.27 4.41
CA PHE A 602 -8.64 -19.62 4.81
C PHE A 602 -8.17 -19.96 6.23
N LEU A 603 -7.04 -19.39 6.64
CA LEU A 603 -6.49 -19.52 7.99
C LEU A 603 -7.12 -18.54 9.00
N VAL A 604 -8.10 -17.73 8.63
CA VAL A 604 -8.87 -16.91 9.55
C VAL A 604 -10.17 -17.64 9.92
N PRO A 605 -10.40 -17.95 11.22
CA PRO A 605 -11.60 -18.68 11.64
C PRO A 605 -12.90 -17.99 11.21
N ALA A 606 -13.92 -18.79 10.89
CA ALA A 606 -15.22 -18.28 10.41
C ALA A 606 -15.92 -17.39 11.45
N ASP A 607 -15.68 -17.65 12.73
CA ASP A 607 -16.25 -16.98 13.88
C ASP A 607 -15.31 -15.92 14.47
N ALA A 608 -14.12 -15.72 13.89
CA ALA A 608 -13.28 -14.59 14.23
C ALA A 608 -13.89 -13.30 13.63
N PRO A 609 -13.67 -12.13 14.25
CA PRO A 609 -14.05 -10.86 13.66
C PRO A 609 -13.33 -10.75 12.32
N ALA A 610 -14.02 -10.88 11.19
CA ALA A 610 -13.40 -10.78 9.87
C ALA A 610 -12.99 -9.32 9.64
N ARG A 611 -11.86 -8.88 10.21
CA ARG A 611 -11.47 -7.45 10.24
C ARG A 611 -11.22 -6.89 8.84
N TYR A 612 -11.04 -7.79 7.87
CA TYR A 612 -10.88 -7.53 6.45
C TYR A 612 -12.13 -7.78 5.62
N GLY A 613 -13.26 -8.09 6.26
CA GLY A 613 -14.49 -8.54 5.61
C GLY A 613 -14.42 -9.96 5.03
N ILE A 614 -13.29 -10.66 5.21
CA ILE A 614 -13.02 -11.97 4.59
C ILE A 614 -12.40 -12.91 5.60
N ASN A 615 -12.93 -14.12 5.66
CA ASN A 615 -12.40 -15.25 6.42
C ASN A 615 -12.75 -16.54 5.65
N VAL A 616 -12.50 -17.71 6.26
CA VAL A 616 -12.75 -19.01 5.62
C VAL A 616 -14.19 -19.19 5.10
N SER A 617 -15.19 -18.54 5.71
CA SER A 617 -16.60 -18.66 5.31
C SER A 617 -16.94 -17.99 3.97
N TRP A 618 -16.05 -17.10 3.48
CA TRP A 618 -16.22 -16.43 2.20
C TRP A 618 -16.07 -17.39 1.01
N TYR A 619 -15.14 -18.34 1.10
CA TYR A 619 -14.72 -19.19 -0.03
C TYR A 619 -15.80 -20.13 -0.58
N PRO A 620 -16.61 -20.85 0.24
CA PRO A 620 -17.62 -21.77 -0.29
C PRO A 620 -18.61 -21.13 -1.28
N GLN A 621 -18.90 -19.84 -1.11
CA GLN A 621 -19.86 -19.12 -1.95
C GLN A 621 -19.18 -18.38 -3.10
N ASN A 622 -18.01 -17.79 -2.85
CA ASN A 622 -17.38 -16.89 -3.81
C ASN A 622 -16.33 -17.63 -4.67
N ASP A 623 -15.52 -18.50 -4.07
CA ASP A 623 -14.48 -19.25 -4.79
C ASP A 623 -14.41 -20.73 -4.31
N PRO A 624 -15.43 -21.53 -4.64
CA PRO A 624 -15.55 -22.90 -4.15
C PRO A 624 -14.45 -23.84 -4.68
N ASP A 625 -13.85 -23.52 -5.83
CA ASP A 625 -12.80 -24.36 -6.40
C ASP A 625 -11.51 -24.19 -5.60
N LEU A 626 -11.11 -22.94 -5.28
CA LEU A 626 -9.99 -22.70 -4.39
C LEU A 626 -10.24 -23.28 -2.98
N TYR A 627 -11.47 -23.16 -2.48
CA TYR A 627 -11.85 -23.74 -1.19
C TYR A 627 -11.58 -25.25 -1.13
N ARG A 628 -12.05 -26.00 -2.13
CA ARG A 628 -11.85 -27.46 -2.22
C ARG A 628 -10.38 -27.82 -2.35
N PHE A 629 -9.61 -27.02 -3.09
CA PHE A 629 -8.16 -27.24 -3.20
C PHE A 629 -7.48 -27.08 -1.83
N MET A 630 -7.76 -25.99 -1.11
CA MET A 630 -7.20 -25.72 0.22
C MET A 630 -7.62 -26.76 1.26
N LEU A 631 -8.87 -27.22 1.23
CA LEU A 631 -9.31 -28.36 2.04
C LEU A 631 -8.51 -29.63 1.72
N SER A 632 -8.27 -29.93 0.43
CA SER A 632 -7.47 -31.10 0.05
C SER A 632 -6.02 -31.00 0.53
N VAL A 633 -5.44 -29.79 0.59
CA VAL A 633 -4.11 -29.54 1.18
C VAL A 633 -4.12 -29.86 2.67
N GLN A 634 -5.14 -29.41 3.41
CA GLN A 634 -5.29 -29.71 4.83
C GLN A 634 -5.51 -31.21 5.09
N GLU A 635 -6.37 -31.87 4.30
CA GLU A 635 -6.71 -33.29 4.43
C GLU A 635 -5.57 -34.23 4.03
N ALA A 636 -4.65 -33.77 3.17
CA ALA A 636 -3.50 -34.56 2.72
C ALA A 636 -2.54 -34.93 3.85
N LYS A 637 -2.57 -34.21 4.99
CA LYS A 637 -1.75 -34.49 6.18
C LYS A 637 -0.27 -34.74 5.84
N GLY A 638 0.28 -33.94 4.94
CA GLY A 638 1.70 -33.99 4.54
C GLY A 638 1.98 -34.84 3.30
N ASP A 639 1.02 -35.63 2.83
CA ASP A 639 1.17 -36.44 1.63
C ASP A 639 0.73 -35.66 0.39
N PHE A 640 1.69 -35.04 -0.29
CA PHE A 640 1.45 -34.27 -1.52
C PHE A 640 0.67 -35.04 -2.60
N LYS A 641 0.75 -36.38 -2.64
CA LYS A 641 0.03 -37.19 -3.64
C LYS A 641 -1.47 -37.29 -3.35
N LYS A 642 -1.92 -36.97 -2.15
CA LYS A 642 -3.34 -36.98 -1.75
C LYS A 642 -4.05 -35.66 -2.05
N ILE A 643 -3.31 -34.60 -2.37
CA ILE A 643 -3.88 -33.30 -2.74
C ILE A 643 -4.61 -33.45 -4.08
N ARG A 644 -5.84 -32.93 -4.16
CA ARG A 644 -6.71 -33.10 -5.33
C ARG A 644 -6.94 -31.76 -6.01
N CYS A 645 -6.80 -31.75 -7.34
CA CYS A 645 -7.27 -30.63 -8.14
C CYS A 645 -8.80 -30.75 -8.31
N PRO A 646 -9.59 -29.70 -8.01
CA PRO A 646 -11.04 -29.76 -8.13
C PRO A 646 -11.55 -29.47 -9.56
N LEU A 647 -10.65 -29.14 -10.49
CA LEU A 647 -10.94 -28.87 -11.91
C LEU A 647 -10.50 -30.01 -12.83
#